data_AF-A0A7J6M2U4-F1
#
_entry.id   AF-A0A7J6M2U4-F1
#
_cell.length_a   1.000
_cell.length_b   1.000
_cell.length_c   1.000
_cell.angle_alpha   90.00
_cell.angle_beta   90.00
_cell.angle_gamma   90.00
#
_symmetry.space_group_name_H-M   'P 1'
#
loop_
_entity.id
_entity.type
_entity.pdbx_description
1 polymer ?
#
loop_
_entity_poly.entity_id
_entity_poly.type
_entity_poly.pdbx_seq_one_letter_code
_entity_poly.pdbx_strand_id
1 'polypeptide(L)'
;MMAEVPYGVLLSGGLDSSLVASIAARYRAKMTVGEGVRSASSARRAGTLPPFARLRSYCVGLAGSPDLKAAKEVAEFLGTFHREFTFTLQDGINALEDVIHHLETFDVTTIRASTPMYLMTRLIKATGVKMVLSGEGADEVFGGYLYFHKAPNPQEFHEECIRKIDKLHMYDCLRANKAMAAFGVEARVPFLDRNFLEVAMSMDPELKMVGRNGNTMEKHILRAAFDDPDDPYLPPNVLWRQKEQFSDGVGYGWIDKLRDYAEEKVTDEMMETAEFRYPESPPKTKEAYLYRQIFENPNILKEGDNDYSNEDNEAIYFDIDVRELIKVDDVAEEHQLGPNGAMVFAMQDLELNSAWLVDRIEALPIDDYILFDCPGQIELYTHLTVMPHLVQLLTDRRGLDMRLTALNLTDCSVLASEGGNNFISAALSSLAIMLHVELPHLNVLTKCDTLTQFGNQLNRTLDQYLCCGGYSGISSLLPTYLENEKRGLTRPRSPLVERQDKLVASLCELIDDYGEVSFIPLSVDDKESMGNLLAHADKANGYAFSHTDPQLCAIEIDEGHDEYSDYYQQRYVNGNYLKQEEEEDEDEERDVSSTSPHTCGYCGSSGAYMRCSRCQRAVYCDQRCQRLDWKRHKAEDCIKEKEEEED
;
A
#
# COMPACT_ATOMS: atom_id res chain seq x y z
N MET A 1 16.07 -11.22 -3.77
CA MET A 1 16.34 -10.07 -2.88
C MET A 1 16.76 -8.91 -3.77
N MET A 2 15.91 -7.90 -3.90
CA MET A 2 16.15 -6.70 -4.70
C MET A 2 16.08 -5.52 -3.76
N ALA A 3 17.21 -4.85 -3.53
CA ALA A 3 17.29 -3.63 -2.74
C ALA A 3 18.55 -2.87 -3.14
N GLU A 4 18.39 -1.62 -3.55
CA GLU A 4 19.51 -0.71 -3.87
C GLU A 4 19.99 0.08 -2.62
N VAL A 5 19.21 0.00 -1.55
CA VAL A 5 19.45 0.68 -0.26
C VAL A 5 19.95 -0.30 0.80
N PRO A 6 20.63 0.19 1.86
CA PRO A 6 21.05 -0.66 2.98
C PRO A 6 19.85 -1.34 3.64
N TYR A 7 19.89 -2.67 3.68
CA TYR A 7 18.87 -3.51 4.31
C TYR A 7 19.43 -4.39 5.43
N GLY A 8 18.55 -4.84 6.32
CA GLY A 8 18.85 -5.76 7.41
C GLY A 8 17.79 -6.84 7.60
N VAL A 9 17.88 -7.54 8.73
CA VAL A 9 16.89 -8.57 9.14
C VAL A 9 16.53 -8.41 10.61
N LEU A 10 15.28 -8.66 10.95
CA LEU A 10 14.83 -8.79 12.33
C LEU A 10 15.17 -10.20 12.80
N LEU A 11 15.78 -10.33 13.97
CA LEU A 11 16.25 -11.59 14.51
C LEU A 11 15.87 -11.73 15.98
N SER A 12 14.85 -12.53 16.27
CA SER A 12 14.39 -12.82 17.63
C SER A 12 15.01 -14.10 18.21
N GLY A 13 15.66 -14.92 17.39
CA GLY A 13 16.08 -16.27 17.79
C GLY A 13 14.93 -17.29 17.83
N GLY A 14 13.72 -16.89 17.44
CA GLY A 14 12.65 -17.82 17.05
C GLY A 14 12.95 -18.50 15.71
N LEU A 15 12.27 -19.61 15.42
CA LEU A 15 12.47 -20.38 14.18
C LEU A 15 12.38 -19.48 12.94
N ASP A 16 11.33 -18.68 12.85
CA ASP A 16 10.89 -18.03 11.61
C ASP A 16 11.87 -16.91 11.19
N SER A 17 12.14 -15.99 12.11
CA SER A 17 13.11 -14.91 11.92
C SER A 17 14.53 -15.44 11.70
N SER A 18 14.89 -16.55 12.36
CA SER A 18 16.20 -17.19 12.19
C SER A 18 16.36 -17.82 10.81
N LEU A 19 15.33 -18.48 10.28
CA LEU A 19 15.35 -19.03 8.91
C LEU A 19 15.48 -17.92 7.87
N VAL A 20 14.70 -16.84 8.00
CA VAL A 20 14.80 -15.67 7.11
C VAL A 20 16.21 -15.08 7.15
N ALA A 21 16.78 -14.88 8.34
CA ALA A 21 18.14 -14.38 8.50
C ALA A 21 19.20 -15.31 7.88
N SER A 22 19.03 -16.64 8.04
CA SER A 22 19.94 -17.65 7.48
C SER A 22 19.94 -17.63 5.96
N ILE A 23 18.74 -17.62 5.36
CA ILE A 23 18.58 -17.56 3.91
C ILE A 23 19.15 -16.25 3.37
N ALA A 24 18.83 -15.11 3.99
CA ALA A 24 19.34 -13.81 3.59
C ALA A 24 20.88 -13.73 3.67
N ALA A 25 21.48 -14.27 4.73
CA ALA A 25 22.93 -14.32 4.89
C ALA A 25 23.60 -15.16 3.79
N ARG A 26 23.02 -16.32 3.45
CA ARG A 26 23.52 -17.20 2.38
C ARG A 26 23.47 -16.52 1.01
N TYR A 27 22.35 -15.88 0.67
CA TYR A 27 22.22 -15.16 -0.60
C TYR A 27 23.17 -13.96 -0.70
N ARG A 28 23.33 -13.19 0.38
CA ARG A 28 24.29 -12.06 0.43
C ARG A 28 25.73 -12.52 0.25
N ALA A 29 26.10 -13.66 0.85
CA ALA A 29 27.41 -14.26 0.63
C ALA A 29 27.63 -14.68 -0.84
N LYS A 30 26.62 -15.27 -1.49
CA LYS A 30 26.68 -15.61 -2.93
C LYS A 30 26.91 -14.39 -3.82
N MET A 31 26.18 -13.29 -3.56
CA MET A 31 26.34 -12.04 -4.32
C MET A 31 27.73 -11.41 -4.15
N THR A 32 28.36 -11.57 -2.98
CA THR A 32 29.65 -10.94 -2.69
C THR A 32 30.85 -11.72 -3.26
N VAL A 33 30.73 -13.05 -3.44
CA VAL A 33 31.85 -13.94 -3.81
C VAL A 33 31.78 -14.46 -5.26
N GLY A 34 30.66 -14.25 -5.97
CA GLY A 34 30.45 -14.72 -7.35
C GLY A 34 30.05 -16.21 -7.45
N GLU A 35 29.52 -16.64 -8.60
CA GLU A 35 28.82 -17.92 -8.84
C GLU A 35 29.61 -19.22 -8.57
N GLY A 36 30.86 -19.15 -8.15
CA GLY A 36 31.74 -20.31 -7.92
C GLY A 36 31.51 -21.09 -6.61
N VAL A 37 30.61 -20.65 -5.73
CA VAL A 37 30.46 -21.23 -4.38
C VAL A 37 29.16 -22.02 -4.24
N ARG A 38 29.25 -23.35 -4.43
CA ARG A 38 28.13 -24.30 -4.44
C ARG A 38 27.72 -24.89 -3.09
N SER A 39 28.31 -24.46 -1.96
CA SER A 39 28.04 -25.07 -0.64
C SER A 39 27.96 -24.00 0.46
N ALA A 40 26.97 -24.11 1.35
CA ALA A 40 26.76 -23.19 2.47
C ALA A 40 27.62 -23.52 3.71
N SER A 41 28.61 -24.41 3.56
CA SER A 41 29.88 -24.33 4.31
C SER A 41 30.53 -22.93 4.26
N SER A 42 30.07 -22.10 3.33
CA SER A 42 30.43 -20.69 3.13
C SER A 42 29.60 -19.70 3.96
N ALA A 43 28.51 -20.11 4.63
CA ALA A 43 27.85 -19.30 5.66
C ALA A 43 28.80 -19.08 6.86
N ARG A 44 29.66 -20.06 7.18
CA ARG A 44 30.77 -19.88 8.14
C ARG A 44 31.80 -18.84 7.67
N ARG A 45 31.85 -18.53 6.37
CA ARG A 45 32.67 -17.45 5.79
C ARG A 45 32.00 -16.07 5.87
N ALA A 46 30.74 -15.94 6.31
CA ALA A 46 30.15 -14.62 6.61
C ALA A 46 30.92 -13.90 7.73
N GLY A 47 31.49 -14.64 8.69
CA GLY A 47 32.41 -14.08 9.69
C GLY A 47 33.75 -13.59 9.12
N THR A 48 34.15 -14.05 7.92
CA THR A 48 35.34 -13.55 7.19
C THR A 48 35.03 -12.45 6.19
N LEU A 49 33.75 -12.15 5.94
CA LEU A 49 33.38 -10.98 5.15
C LEU A 49 33.75 -9.71 5.94
N PRO A 50 34.27 -8.68 5.29
CA PRO A 50 34.53 -7.42 5.96
C PRO A 50 33.23 -6.85 6.54
N PRO A 51 33.29 -6.09 7.65
CA PRO A 51 32.09 -5.65 8.38
C PRO A 51 31.01 -4.95 7.53
N PHE A 52 31.41 -4.23 6.48
CA PHE A 52 30.48 -3.56 5.56
C PHE A 52 29.70 -4.52 4.64
N ALA A 53 30.23 -5.72 4.37
CA ALA A 53 29.61 -6.72 3.51
C ALA A 53 28.70 -7.68 4.30
N ARG A 54 28.83 -7.74 5.64
CA ARG A 54 28.00 -8.57 6.51
C ARG A 54 26.56 -8.09 6.55
N LEU A 55 25.62 -9.05 6.59
CA LEU A 55 24.21 -8.75 6.81
C LEU A 55 24.01 -8.18 8.21
N ARG A 56 23.25 -7.09 8.34
CA ARG A 56 22.90 -6.50 9.63
C ARG A 56 21.69 -7.23 10.21
N SER A 57 21.75 -7.61 11.48
CA SER A 57 20.64 -8.25 12.20
C SER A 57 20.30 -7.45 13.45
N TYR A 58 19.02 -7.33 13.76
CA TYR A 58 18.51 -6.50 14.84
C TYR A 58 17.63 -7.31 15.79
N CYS A 59 17.82 -7.13 17.08
CA CYS A 59 16.97 -7.72 18.12
C CYS A 59 16.61 -6.65 19.15
N VAL A 60 15.44 -6.79 19.78
CA VAL A 60 14.97 -5.90 20.86
C VAL A 60 14.44 -6.73 22.01
N GLY A 61 14.72 -6.29 23.23
CA GLY A 61 14.22 -6.94 24.44
C GLY A 61 14.51 -6.13 25.70
N LEU A 62 13.93 -6.56 26.82
CA LEU A 62 14.41 -6.11 28.13
C LEU A 62 15.81 -6.68 28.38
N ALA A 63 16.62 -5.99 29.19
CA ALA A 63 17.96 -6.46 29.51
C ALA A 63 17.93 -7.89 30.10
N GLY A 64 18.62 -8.81 29.42
CA GLY A 64 18.68 -10.23 29.82
C GLY A 64 17.51 -11.10 29.34
N SER A 65 16.69 -10.62 28.39
CA SER A 65 15.56 -11.40 27.87
C SER A 65 16.02 -12.68 27.13
N PRO A 66 15.16 -13.72 27.11
CA PRO A 66 15.43 -14.96 26.35
C PRO A 66 15.69 -14.70 24.87
N ASP A 67 14.94 -13.77 24.25
CA ASP A 67 15.08 -13.44 22.83
C ASP A 67 16.45 -12.84 22.51
N LEU A 68 16.99 -11.95 23.35
CA LEU A 68 18.33 -11.40 23.14
C LEU A 68 19.39 -12.49 23.15
N LYS A 69 19.28 -13.46 24.07
CA LYS A 69 20.21 -14.59 24.16
C LYS A 69 20.13 -15.50 22.93
N ALA A 70 18.91 -15.85 22.51
CA ALA A 70 18.69 -16.72 21.36
C ALA A 70 19.10 -16.02 20.04
N ALA A 71 18.74 -14.75 19.87
CA ALA A 71 19.13 -13.96 18.71
C ALA A 71 20.65 -13.84 18.57
N LYS A 72 21.36 -13.63 19.69
CA LYS A 72 22.82 -13.59 19.72
C LYS A 72 23.44 -14.90 19.27
N GLU A 73 22.95 -16.03 19.75
CA GLU A 73 23.44 -17.36 19.35
C GLU A 73 23.29 -17.57 17.83
N VAL A 74 22.12 -17.23 17.28
CA VAL A 74 21.88 -17.32 15.83
C VAL A 74 22.76 -16.34 15.07
N ALA A 75 22.94 -15.13 15.58
CA ALA A 75 23.76 -14.12 14.92
C ALA A 75 25.23 -14.52 14.85
N GLU A 76 25.77 -15.13 15.91
CA GLU A 76 27.11 -15.70 15.98
C GLU A 76 27.26 -16.87 15.00
N PHE A 77 26.28 -17.78 14.95
CA PHE A 77 26.26 -18.89 14.00
C PHE A 77 26.26 -18.41 12.54
N LEU A 78 25.47 -17.39 12.22
CA LEU A 78 25.32 -16.84 10.87
C LEU A 78 26.41 -15.82 10.49
N GLY A 79 27.23 -15.36 11.44
CA GLY A 79 28.22 -14.32 11.19
C GLY A 79 27.62 -12.96 10.78
N THR A 80 26.42 -12.62 11.28
CA THR A 80 25.78 -11.33 10.99
C THR A 80 26.38 -10.18 11.81
N PHE A 81 26.28 -8.94 11.35
CA PHE A 81 26.59 -7.76 12.16
C PHE A 81 25.40 -7.46 13.06
N HIS A 82 25.41 -8.05 14.24
CA HIS A 82 24.29 -8.03 15.18
C HIS A 82 24.24 -6.76 16.02
N ARG A 83 23.05 -6.20 16.17
CA ARG A 83 22.76 -5.14 17.14
C ARG A 83 21.62 -5.57 18.05
N GLU A 84 21.96 -5.66 19.32
CA GLU A 84 21.01 -5.86 20.41
C GLU A 84 20.57 -4.48 20.91
N PHE A 85 19.26 -4.26 20.95
CA PHE A 85 18.67 -3.07 21.54
C PHE A 85 17.94 -3.45 22.83
N THR A 86 18.22 -2.69 23.87
CA THR A 86 17.52 -2.82 25.15
C THR A 86 16.67 -1.59 25.39
N PHE A 87 15.43 -1.79 25.83
CA PHE A 87 14.57 -0.71 26.32
C PHE A 87 14.23 -0.96 27.79
N THR A 88 13.87 0.10 28.50
CA THR A 88 13.34 0.00 29.86
C THR A 88 11.83 -0.12 29.84
N LEU A 89 11.25 -0.65 30.91
CA LEU A 89 9.81 -0.70 31.08
C LEU A 89 9.17 0.70 30.96
N GLN A 90 9.86 1.74 31.43
CA GLN A 90 9.37 3.11 31.33
C GLN A 90 9.40 3.63 29.89
N ASP A 91 10.43 3.28 29.10
CA ASP A 91 10.47 3.62 27.66
C ASP A 91 9.26 3.03 26.93
N GLY A 92 8.89 1.80 27.28
CA GLY A 92 7.70 1.15 26.73
C GLY A 92 6.41 1.87 27.12
N ILE A 93 6.23 2.22 28.40
CA ILE A 93 5.04 2.95 28.87
C ILE A 93 4.93 4.32 28.21
N ASN A 94 6.04 5.06 28.12
CA ASN A 94 6.06 6.39 27.52
C ASN A 94 5.74 6.36 26.01
N ALA A 95 6.01 5.25 25.33
CA ALA A 95 5.74 5.09 23.90
C ALA A 95 4.31 4.62 23.60
N LEU A 96 3.48 4.28 24.59
CA LEU A 96 2.17 3.68 24.34
C LEU A 96 1.23 4.57 23.52
N GLU A 97 1.23 5.89 23.78
CA GLU A 97 0.39 6.84 23.05
C GLU A 97 0.83 6.92 21.58
N ASP A 98 2.13 7.11 21.32
CA ASP A 98 2.69 7.10 19.97
C ASP A 98 2.43 5.77 19.25
N VAL A 99 2.57 4.64 19.95
CA VAL A 99 2.37 3.31 19.37
C VAL A 99 0.90 3.11 18.99
N ILE A 100 -0.05 3.46 19.86
CA ILE A 100 -1.48 3.33 19.57
C ILE A 100 -1.87 4.26 18.42
N HIS A 101 -1.35 5.48 18.41
CA HIS A 101 -1.51 6.42 17.31
C HIS A 101 -0.98 5.84 15.99
N HIS A 102 0.24 5.32 15.98
CA HIS A 102 0.82 4.77 14.75
C HIS A 102 0.18 3.47 14.28
N LEU A 103 -0.40 2.65 15.15
CA LEU A 103 -1.05 1.40 14.76
C LEU A 103 -2.50 1.59 14.35
N GLU A 104 -3.16 2.62 14.89
CA GLU A 104 -4.61 2.82 14.86
C GLU A 104 -5.38 1.56 15.22
N THR A 105 -5.02 0.99 16.37
CA THR A 105 -5.76 -0.12 16.96
C THR A 105 -5.74 -0.02 18.47
N PHE A 106 -6.79 -0.53 19.09
CA PHE A 106 -6.89 -0.72 20.54
C PHE A 106 -6.72 -2.21 20.94
N ASP A 107 -6.35 -3.08 20.00
CA ASP A 107 -6.14 -4.50 20.30
C ASP A 107 -4.93 -4.70 21.23
N VAL A 108 -5.20 -5.33 22.38
CA VAL A 108 -4.23 -5.54 23.45
C VAL A 108 -3.01 -6.33 22.97
N THR A 109 -3.24 -7.39 22.18
CA THR A 109 -2.15 -8.27 21.73
C THR A 109 -1.23 -7.53 20.77
N THR A 110 -1.83 -6.78 19.85
CA THR A 110 -1.14 -6.00 18.84
C THR A 110 -0.31 -4.89 19.48
N ILE A 111 -0.86 -4.11 20.41
CA ILE A 111 -0.13 -3.01 21.09
C ILE A 111 1.05 -3.55 21.91
N ARG A 112 0.83 -4.63 22.68
CA ARG A 112 1.88 -5.29 23.48
C ARG A 112 3.09 -5.69 22.64
N ALA A 113 2.84 -6.31 21.48
CA ALA A 113 3.89 -6.81 20.59
C ALA A 113 4.49 -5.70 19.70
N SER A 114 3.74 -4.64 19.43
CA SER A 114 4.18 -3.53 18.59
C SER A 114 5.09 -2.56 19.32
N THR A 115 4.89 -2.35 20.62
CA THR A 115 5.68 -1.37 21.38
C THR A 115 7.19 -1.64 21.31
N PRO A 116 7.70 -2.87 21.55
CA PRO A 116 9.11 -3.17 21.36
C PRO A 116 9.56 -3.03 19.91
N MET A 117 8.69 -3.42 18.96
CA MET A 117 8.98 -3.32 17.53
C MET A 117 9.15 -1.86 17.09
N TYR A 118 8.26 -0.97 17.51
CA TYR A 118 8.32 0.48 17.30
C TYR A 118 9.63 1.08 17.83
N LEU A 119 9.98 0.76 19.09
CA LEU A 119 11.23 1.22 19.70
C LEU A 119 12.47 0.70 18.96
N MET A 120 12.42 -0.54 18.48
CA MET A 120 13.49 -1.14 17.67
C MET A 120 13.64 -0.42 16.32
N THR A 121 12.54 -0.16 15.62
CA THR A 121 12.55 0.53 14.32
C THR A 121 13.22 1.88 14.43
N ARG A 122 12.92 2.66 15.48
CA ARG A 122 13.55 3.96 15.75
C ARG A 122 15.08 3.85 15.73
N LEU A 123 15.61 2.79 16.33
CA LEU A 123 17.05 2.53 16.40
C LEU A 123 17.61 1.96 15.10
N ILE A 124 16.84 1.15 14.36
CA ILE A 124 17.21 0.66 13.02
C ILE A 124 17.39 1.83 12.06
N LYS A 125 16.45 2.77 12.03
CA LYS A 125 16.51 3.97 11.17
C LYS A 125 17.77 4.79 11.43
N ALA A 126 18.13 4.98 12.71
CA ALA A 126 19.36 5.67 13.10
C ALA A 126 20.65 4.99 12.61
N THR A 127 20.58 3.74 12.16
CA THR A 127 21.72 3.03 11.55
C THR A 127 21.84 3.26 10.03
N GLY A 128 20.89 3.98 9.42
CA GLY A 128 20.80 4.21 7.98
C GLY A 128 20.20 3.05 7.19
N VAL A 129 19.61 2.05 7.85
CA VAL A 129 18.87 0.97 7.19
C VAL A 129 17.47 1.46 6.83
N LYS A 130 17.07 1.25 5.57
CA LYS A 130 15.76 1.65 5.04
C LYS A 130 14.80 0.46 4.87
N MET A 131 15.29 -0.78 4.89
CA MET A 131 14.47 -1.98 4.72
C MET A 131 14.93 -3.13 5.63
N VAL A 132 13.98 -3.90 6.18
CA VAL A 132 14.26 -5.11 6.95
C VAL A 132 13.41 -6.29 6.51
N LEU A 133 13.99 -7.50 6.54
CA LEU A 133 13.22 -8.74 6.42
C LEU A 133 12.71 -9.20 7.79
N SER A 134 11.45 -9.65 7.84
CA SER A 134 10.80 -10.20 9.02
C SER A 134 10.30 -11.64 8.77
N GLY A 135 10.06 -12.38 9.86
CA GLY A 135 9.55 -13.75 9.83
C GLY A 135 8.02 -13.87 10.01
N GLU A 136 7.28 -12.77 9.97
CA GLU A 136 5.82 -12.75 10.12
C GLU A 136 5.14 -13.57 9.01
N GLY A 137 3.98 -14.16 9.34
CA GLY A 137 3.21 -15.02 8.43
C GLY A 137 3.52 -16.51 8.54
N ALA A 138 4.68 -16.89 9.09
CA ALA A 138 5.07 -18.30 9.19
C ALA A 138 4.12 -19.13 10.07
N ASP A 139 3.61 -18.55 11.17
CA ASP A 139 2.73 -19.27 12.09
C ASP A 139 1.33 -19.46 11.53
N GLU A 140 0.83 -18.50 10.76
CA GLU A 140 -0.46 -18.56 10.09
C GLU A 140 -0.45 -19.56 8.93
N VAL A 141 0.66 -19.62 8.19
CA VAL A 141 0.82 -20.53 7.04
C VAL A 141 1.05 -21.98 7.46
N PHE A 142 1.77 -22.22 8.56
CA PHE A 142 2.18 -23.57 9.00
C PHE A 142 1.53 -24.03 10.31
N GLY A 143 0.55 -23.29 10.86
CA GLY A 143 -0.10 -23.61 12.12
C GLY A 143 0.87 -23.64 13.31
N GLY A 144 1.68 -22.58 13.45
CA GLY A 144 2.73 -22.49 14.45
C GLY A 144 2.26 -22.12 15.87
N TYR A 145 1.02 -21.64 16.03
CA TYR A 145 0.49 -21.32 17.35
C TYR A 145 0.16 -22.58 18.15
N LEU A 146 0.43 -22.57 19.46
CA LEU A 146 0.23 -23.74 20.33
C LEU A 146 -1.21 -24.28 20.34
N TYR A 147 -2.22 -23.45 20.05
CA TYR A 147 -3.60 -23.93 19.98
C TYR A 147 -3.88 -24.83 18.78
N PHE A 148 -3.06 -24.80 17.71
CA PHE A 148 -3.16 -25.75 16.60
C PHE A 148 -2.89 -27.19 17.01
N HIS A 149 -2.20 -27.44 18.15
CA HIS A 149 -2.08 -28.79 18.72
C HIS A 149 -3.44 -29.40 19.08
N LYS A 150 -4.47 -28.57 19.25
CA LYS A 150 -5.84 -28.99 19.56
C LYS A 150 -6.74 -29.05 18.33
N ALA A 151 -6.19 -28.84 17.12
CA ALA A 151 -6.96 -28.94 15.89
C ALA A 151 -7.57 -30.36 15.76
N PRO A 152 -8.89 -30.48 15.54
CA PRO A 152 -9.57 -31.77 15.60
C PRO A 152 -9.21 -32.68 14.42
N ASN A 153 -9.01 -32.09 13.24
CA ASN A 153 -8.74 -32.79 11.99
C ASN A 153 -7.98 -31.87 11.01
N PRO A 154 -7.46 -32.41 9.88
CA PRO A 154 -6.67 -31.64 8.91
C PRO A 154 -7.45 -30.54 8.20
N GLN A 155 -8.75 -30.75 7.99
CA GLN A 155 -9.61 -29.76 7.34
C GLN A 155 -9.76 -28.50 8.22
N GLU A 156 -10.12 -28.67 9.49
CA GLU A 156 -10.25 -27.57 10.46
C GLU A 156 -8.92 -26.85 10.71
N PHE A 157 -7.79 -27.59 10.68
CA PHE A 157 -6.46 -26.99 10.70
C PHE A 157 -6.24 -26.06 9.51
N HIS A 158 -6.60 -26.51 8.30
CA HIS A 158 -6.42 -25.74 7.07
C HIS A 158 -7.35 -24.53 6.99
N GLU A 159 -8.63 -24.70 7.31
CA GLU A 159 -9.62 -23.63 7.38
C GLU A 159 -9.19 -22.54 8.38
N GLU A 160 -8.63 -22.93 9.53
CA GLU A 160 -8.07 -21.99 10.48
C GLU A 160 -6.82 -21.27 9.95
N CYS A 161 -5.95 -21.93 9.19
CA CYS A 161 -4.81 -21.27 8.52
C CYS A 161 -5.31 -20.23 7.50
N ILE A 162 -6.30 -20.58 6.67
CA ILE A 162 -6.92 -19.65 5.70
C ILE A 162 -7.49 -18.44 6.44
N ARG A 163 -8.30 -18.67 7.48
CA ARG A 163 -8.90 -17.60 8.29
C ARG A 163 -7.85 -16.70 8.94
N LYS A 164 -6.70 -17.27 9.34
CA LYS A 164 -5.59 -16.51 9.92
C LYS A 164 -4.87 -15.65 8.90
N ILE A 165 -4.63 -16.17 7.70
CA ILE A 165 -4.02 -15.42 6.57
C ILE A 165 -4.97 -14.31 6.11
N ASP A 166 -6.26 -14.63 5.96
CA ASP A 166 -7.31 -13.68 5.58
C ASP A 166 -7.38 -12.47 6.52
N LYS A 167 -7.19 -12.69 7.83
CA LYS A 167 -7.25 -11.63 8.84
C LYS A 167 -5.89 -10.99 9.16
N LEU A 168 -4.82 -11.42 8.51
CA LEU A 168 -3.45 -11.04 8.87
C LEU A 168 -3.22 -9.52 8.69
N HIS A 169 -3.92 -8.90 7.73
CA HIS A 169 -3.93 -7.46 7.49
C HIS A 169 -4.44 -6.62 8.68
N MET A 170 -5.25 -7.19 9.58
CA MET A 170 -5.75 -6.52 10.79
C MET A 170 -4.84 -6.70 12.01
N TYR A 171 -3.87 -7.63 11.96
CA TYR A 171 -3.06 -8.03 13.11
C TYR A 171 -1.56 -7.91 12.81
N ASP A 172 -0.90 -9.01 12.46
CA ASP A 172 0.55 -9.07 12.35
C ASP A 172 1.11 -8.26 11.19
N CYS A 173 0.41 -8.17 10.05
CA CYS A 173 0.80 -7.27 8.96
C CYS A 173 0.62 -5.80 9.35
N LEU A 174 -0.46 -5.47 10.05
CA LEU A 174 -0.69 -4.11 10.56
C LEU A 174 0.46 -3.69 11.47
N ARG A 175 0.80 -4.53 12.46
CA ARG A 175 1.92 -4.29 13.37
C ARG A 175 3.25 -4.18 12.64
N ALA A 176 3.59 -5.17 11.82
CA ALA A 176 4.88 -5.23 11.14
C ALA A 176 5.09 -4.06 10.18
N ASN A 177 4.04 -3.65 9.47
CA ASN A 177 4.09 -2.52 8.57
C ASN A 177 4.13 -1.20 9.36
N LYS A 178 3.12 -0.92 10.18
CA LYS A 178 2.96 0.41 10.80
C LYS A 178 4.03 0.75 11.84
N ALA A 179 4.45 -0.23 12.66
CA ALA A 179 5.54 0.00 13.62
C ALA A 179 6.89 0.27 12.93
N MET A 180 7.05 -0.16 11.67
CA MET A 180 8.26 0.07 10.87
C MET A 180 8.15 1.36 10.04
N ALA A 181 6.98 1.59 9.44
CA ALA A 181 6.65 2.79 8.68
C ALA A 181 6.72 4.07 9.53
N ALA A 182 6.43 3.98 10.83
CA ALA A 182 6.57 5.08 11.80
C ALA A 182 7.94 5.79 11.76
N PHE A 183 8.99 5.13 11.28
CA PHE A 183 10.33 5.70 11.14
C PHE A 183 10.88 5.61 9.71
N GLY A 184 10.02 5.42 8.71
CA GLY A 184 10.44 5.28 7.31
C GLY A 184 11.39 4.10 7.09
N VAL A 185 11.04 2.95 7.67
CA VAL A 185 11.69 1.65 7.43
C VAL A 185 10.66 0.70 6.81
N GLU A 186 10.99 0.14 5.66
CA GLU A 186 10.18 -0.84 4.95
C GLU A 186 10.35 -2.24 5.57
N ALA A 187 9.25 -2.94 5.86
CA ALA A 187 9.28 -4.33 6.31
C ALA A 187 8.83 -5.27 5.19
N ARG A 188 9.65 -6.28 4.87
CA ARG A 188 9.30 -7.34 3.91
C ARG A 188 9.15 -8.68 4.62
N VAL A 189 8.15 -9.45 4.22
CA VAL A 189 7.70 -10.68 4.91
C VAL A 189 7.71 -11.87 3.94
N PRO A 190 8.86 -12.56 3.75
CA PRO A 190 9.00 -13.58 2.71
C PRO A 190 8.04 -14.78 2.83
N PHE A 191 7.53 -15.08 4.03
CA PHE A 191 6.55 -16.14 4.22
C PHE A 191 5.17 -15.83 3.61
N LEU A 192 4.89 -14.57 3.30
CA LEU A 192 3.67 -14.12 2.65
C LEU A 192 3.87 -13.80 1.16
N ASP A 193 5.01 -14.20 0.59
CA ASP A 193 5.19 -14.15 -0.86
C ASP A 193 4.13 -15.03 -1.54
N ARG A 194 3.49 -14.49 -2.59
CA ARG A 194 2.39 -15.16 -3.28
C ARG A 194 2.77 -16.55 -3.80
N ASN A 195 3.95 -16.70 -4.40
CA ASN A 195 4.39 -18.00 -4.93
C ASN A 195 4.71 -18.98 -3.79
N PHE A 196 5.27 -18.48 -2.69
CA PHE A 196 5.48 -19.30 -1.50
C PHE A 196 4.15 -19.76 -0.89
N LEU A 197 3.16 -18.87 -0.77
CA LEU A 197 1.82 -19.17 -0.27
C LEU A 197 1.12 -20.21 -1.13
N GLU A 198 1.20 -20.11 -2.47
CA GLU A 198 0.61 -21.10 -3.37
C GLU A 198 1.14 -22.51 -3.09
N VAL A 199 2.46 -22.66 -2.92
CA VAL A 199 3.08 -23.95 -2.57
C VAL A 199 2.72 -24.40 -1.17
N ALA A 200 2.85 -23.49 -0.19
CA ALA A 200 2.65 -23.83 1.21
C ALA A 200 1.18 -24.18 1.51
N MET A 201 0.22 -23.48 0.90
CA MET A 201 -1.21 -23.69 1.13
C MET A 201 -1.80 -24.83 0.31
N SER A 202 -1.20 -25.19 -0.83
CA SER A 202 -1.62 -26.36 -1.62
C SER A 202 -1.14 -27.71 -1.05
N MET A 203 -0.30 -27.68 -0.01
CA MET A 203 0.20 -28.88 0.66
C MET A 203 -0.89 -29.58 1.48
N ASP A 204 -0.81 -30.91 1.57
CA ASP A 204 -1.64 -31.70 2.48
C ASP A 204 -1.53 -31.18 3.93
N PRO A 205 -2.64 -30.71 4.54
CA PRO A 205 -2.63 -30.19 5.91
C PRO A 205 -2.17 -31.22 6.94
N GLU A 206 -2.30 -32.53 6.69
CA GLU A 206 -1.78 -33.57 7.59
C GLU A 206 -0.27 -33.45 7.82
N LEU A 207 0.49 -32.97 6.83
CA LEU A 207 1.94 -32.77 6.94
C LEU A 207 2.30 -31.58 7.86
N LYS A 208 1.38 -30.63 8.05
CA LYS A 208 1.55 -29.47 8.91
C LYS A 208 1.09 -29.75 10.35
N MET A 209 0.16 -30.69 10.53
CA MET A 209 -0.38 -31.04 11.84
C MET A 209 0.67 -31.69 12.75
N VAL A 210 0.53 -31.41 14.05
CA VAL A 210 1.23 -32.16 15.09
C VAL A 210 0.60 -33.55 15.21
N GLY A 211 1.42 -34.59 15.07
CA GLY A 211 0.96 -35.97 15.08
C GLY A 211 0.33 -36.34 16.42
N ARG A 212 -0.79 -37.10 16.39
CA ARG A 212 -1.56 -37.49 17.59
C ARG A 212 -0.75 -38.24 18.67
N ASN A 213 0.41 -38.78 18.31
CA ASN A 213 1.31 -39.47 19.23
C ASN A 213 2.31 -38.53 19.94
N GLY A 214 2.27 -37.22 19.66
CA GLY A 214 3.19 -36.24 20.25
C GLY A 214 4.63 -36.28 19.71
N ASN A 215 4.87 -37.01 18.62
CA ASN A 215 6.22 -37.20 18.05
C ASN A 215 6.68 -36.05 17.13
N THR A 216 5.79 -35.12 16.76
CA THR A 216 6.14 -33.97 15.92
C THR A 216 5.80 -32.68 16.65
N MET A 217 6.46 -31.58 16.26
CA MET A 217 6.26 -30.26 16.86
C MET A 217 5.60 -29.30 15.88
N GLU A 218 5.17 -28.13 16.36
CA GLU A 218 4.61 -27.10 15.50
C GLU A 218 5.60 -26.74 14.38
N LYS A 219 5.07 -26.56 13.16
CA LYS A 219 5.88 -26.27 11.97
C LYS A 219 6.92 -27.35 11.65
N HIS A 220 6.65 -28.62 11.99
CA HIS A 220 7.57 -29.74 11.75
C HIS A 220 8.04 -29.83 10.30
N ILE A 221 7.14 -29.70 9.31
CA ILE A 221 7.50 -29.76 7.89
C ILE A 221 8.47 -28.64 7.50
N LEU A 222 8.29 -27.44 8.04
CA LEU A 222 9.20 -26.32 7.82
C LEU A 222 10.57 -26.61 8.44
N ARG A 223 10.61 -27.11 9.68
CA ARG A 223 11.86 -27.47 10.37
C ARG A 223 12.61 -28.56 9.61
N ALA A 224 11.91 -29.62 9.19
CA ALA A 224 12.46 -30.73 8.43
C ALA A 224 13.01 -30.29 7.06
N ALA A 225 12.37 -29.32 6.39
CA ALA A 225 12.86 -28.76 5.12
C ALA A 225 14.21 -28.04 5.25
N PHE A 226 14.57 -27.58 6.45
CA PHE A 226 15.82 -26.89 6.74
C PHE A 226 16.77 -27.70 7.66
N ASP A 227 16.45 -28.96 7.95
CA ASP A 227 17.27 -29.89 8.72
C ASP A 227 18.28 -30.59 7.80
N ASP A 228 19.39 -29.91 7.53
CA ASP A 228 20.50 -30.41 6.73
C ASP A 228 21.74 -30.63 7.64
N PRO A 229 22.10 -31.89 7.96
CA PRO A 229 23.25 -32.19 8.83
C PRO A 229 24.60 -31.80 8.21
N ASP A 230 24.69 -31.83 6.88
CA ASP A 230 25.92 -31.54 6.14
C ASP A 230 26.10 -30.03 5.95
N ASP A 231 24.98 -29.31 5.80
CA ASP A 231 24.96 -27.87 5.55
C ASP A 231 23.88 -27.11 6.36
N PRO A 232 24.01 -27.06 7.70
CA PRO A 232 22.94 -26.61 8.59
C PRO A 232 22.56 -25.16 8.37
N TYR A 233 21.26 -24.90 8.26
CA TYR A 233 20.70 -23.55 8.19
C TYR A 233 20.71 -22.84 9.54
N LEU A 234 20.53 -23.59 10.62
CA LEU A 234 20.46 -23.09 11.99
C LEU A 234 21.12 -24.07 12.96
N PRO A 235 21.52 -23.62 14.17
CA PRO A 235 21.88 -24.53 15.26
C PRO A 235 20.72 -25.51 15.56
N PRO A 236 20.97 -26.80 15.81
CA PRO A 236 19.91 -27.78 16.07
C PRO A 236 18.98 -27.40 17.23
N ASN A 237 19.53 -26.78 18.27
CA ASN A 237 18.77 -26.29 19.42
C ASN A 237 17.88 -25.08 19.11
N VAL A 238 18.12 -24.35 18.01
CA VAL A 238 17.25 -23.28 17.51
C VAL A 238 16.23 -23.86 16.52
N LEU A 239 16.69 -24.70 15.58
CA LEU A 239 15.83 -25.33 14.57
C LEU A 239 14.73 -26.19 15.19
N TRP A 240 15.01 -26.83 16.33
CA TRP A 240 14.07 -27.67 17.06
C TRP A 240 13.62 -27.04 18.41
N ARG A 241 13.76 -25.70 18.54
CA ARG A 241 13.24 -24.94 19.69
C ARG A 241 11.72 -24.84 19.63
N GLN A 242 11.03 -25.15 20.74
CA GLN A 242 9.60 -24.90 20.86
C GLN A 242 9.29 -23.40 20.81
N LYS A 243 8.18 -23.01 20.19
CA LYS A 243 7.74 -21.62 20.11
C LYS A 243 7.56 -20.98 21.50
N GLU A 244 8.14 -19.80 21.68
CA GLU A 244 7.82 -18.83 22.73
C GLU A 244 7.05 -17.67 22.09
N GLN A 245 6.03 -17.13 22.78
CA GLN A 245 5.28 -15.98 22.27
C GLN A 245 6.17 -14.73 22.31
N PHE A 246 6.05 -13.85 21.30
CA PHE A 246 6.89 -12.65 21.19
C PHE A 246 6.80 -11.74 22.42
N SER A 247 5.59 -11.59 22.99
CA SER A 247 5.37 -10.80 24.20
C SER A 247 6.07 -11.35 25.44
N ASP A 248 6.28 -12.67 25.50
CA ASP A 248 6.98 -13.33 26.61
C ASP A 248 8.49 -13.34 26.39
N GLY A 249 8.93 -13.49 25.13
CA GLY A 249 10.34 -13.50 24.72
C GLY A 249 11.06 -12.16 24.90
N VAL A 250 10.32 -11.04 24.75
CA VAL A 250 10.81 -9.67 25.03
C VAL A 250 11.13 -9.48 26.51
N GLY A 251 10.48 -10.23 27.40
CA GLY A 251 10.78 -10.33 28.83
C GLY A 251 9.53 -10.20 29.71
N TYR A 252 9.38 -11.14 30.66
CA TYR A 252 8.19 -11.29 31.51
C TYR A 252 7.71 -10.01 32.21
N GLY A 253 8.63 -9.10 32.57
CA GLY A 253 8.27 -7.85 33.26
C GLY A 253 7.49 -6.85 32.40
N TRP A 254 7.46 -6.99 31.07
CA TRP A 254 6.78 -6.04 30.18
C TRP A 254 5.25 -6.09 30.32
N ILE A 255 4.68 -7.29 30.18
CA ILE A 255 3.22 -7.49 30.28
C ILE A 255 2.72 -7.17 31.69
N ASP A 256 3.46 -7.60 32.71
CA ASP A 256 3.11 -7.31 34.10
C ASP A 256 3.10 -5.80 34.36
N LYS A 257 4.07 -5.05 33.84
CA LYS A 257 4.09 -3.59 33.97
C LYS A 257 2.93 -2.91 33.26
N LEU A 258 2.52 -3.39 32.09
CA LEU A 258 1.36 -2.86 31.37
C LEU A 258 0.06 -3.07 32.16
N ARG A 259 -0.11 -4.27 32.72
CA ARG A 259 -1.25 -4.57 33.59
C ARG A 259 -1.26 -3.67 34.82
N ASP A 260 -0.12 -3.53 35.51
CA ASP A 260 0.00 -2.69 36.70
C ASP A 260 -0.26 -1.21 36.38
N TYR A 261 0.22 -0.72 35.24
CA TYR A 261 -0.04 0.64 34.77
C TYR A 261 -1.53 0.87 34.44
N ALA A 262 -2.18 -0.10 33.80
CA ALA A 262 -3.61 -0.03 33.53
C ALA A 262 -4.45 -0.08 34.82
N GLU A 263 -4.04 -0.86 35.81
CA GLU A 263 -4.68 -0.94 37.13
C GLU A 263 -4.61 0.41 37.88
N GLU A 264 -3.51 1.16 37.72
CA GLU A 264 -3.34 2.50 38.29
C GLU A 264 -4.22 3.55 37.59
N LYS A 265 -4.43 3.42 36.27
CA LYS A 265 -5.10 4.43 35.44
C LYS A 265 -6.61 4.22 35.27
N VAL A 266 -7.11 2.98 35.39
CA VAL A 266 -8.51 2.64 35.15
C VAL A 266 -9.15 2.12 36.45
N THR A 267 -10.17 2.83 36.94
CA THR A 267 -10.90 2.44 38.16
C THR A 267 -11.95 1.36 37.87
N ASP A 268 -12.41 0.68 38.93
CA ASP A 268 -13.49 -0.32 38.79
C ASP A 268 -14.81 0.33 38.33
N GLU A 269 -15.09 1.56 38.74
CA GLU A 269 -16.25 2.35 38.30
C GLU A 269 -16.22 2.66 36.79
N MET A 270 -15.02 2.92 36.24
CA MET A 270 -14.84 3.08 34.79
C MET A 270 -15.17 1.78 34.05
N MET A 271 -14.80 0.62 34.61
CA MET A 271 -15.11 -0.69 34.02
C MET A 271 -16.60 -1.03 34.10
N GLU A 272 -17.30 -0.68 35.18
CA GLU A 272 -18.75 -0.87 35.31
C GLU A 272 -19.54 -0.09 34.26
N THR A 273 -19.03 1.07 33.84
CA THR A 273 -19.63 1.93 32.83
C THR A 273 -19.09 1.72 31.41
N ALA A 274 -18.19 0.74 31.22
CA ALA A 274 -17.50 0.51 29.94
C ALA A 274 -18.45 0.22 28.78
N GLU A 275 -19.51 -0.56 28.98
CA GLU A 275 -20.50 -0.88 27.94
C GLU A 275 -21.33 0.33 27.52
N PHE A 276 -21.53 1.30 28.43
CA PHE A 276 -22.25 2.54 28.13
C PHE A 276 -21.35 3.55 27.42
N ARG A 277 -20.06 3.61 27.80
CA ARG A 277 -19.09 4.52 27.19
C ARG A 277 -18.64 4.04 25.81
N TYR A 278 -18.40 2.74 25.67
CA TYR A 278 -17.92 2.12 24.43
C TYR A 278 -18.92 1.03 23.98
N PRO A 279 -20.00 1.42 23.27
CA PRO A 279 -21.04 0.48 22.85
C PRO A 279 -20.52 -0.57 21.86
N GLU A 280 -19.51 -0.22 21.06
CA GLU A 280 -18.89 -1.09 20.07
C GLU A 280 -17.59 -1.69 20.62
N SER A 281 -17.55 -3.02 20.73
CA SER A 281 -16.42 -3.77 21.31
C SER A 281 -16.00 -3.26 22.70
N PRO A 282 -16.91 -3.33 23.70
CA PRO A 282 -16.63 -2.83 25.05
C PRO A 282 -15.41 -3.53 25.66
N PRO A 283 -14.48 -2.77 26.26
CA PRO A 283 -13.26 -3.32 26.83
C PRO A 283 -13.59 -4.23 28.03
N LYS A 284 -13.06 -5.45 28.01
CA LYS A 284 -13.31 -6.47 29.05
C LYS A 284 -12.28 -6.46 30.18
N THR A 285 -11.19 -5.72 30.01
CA THR A 285 -10.10 -5.59 30.98
C THR A 285 -9.69 -4.13 31.11
N LYS A 286 -9.11 -3.75 32.25
CA LYS A 286 -8.59 -2.39 32.47
C LYS A 286 -7.53 -1.99 31.46
N GLU A 287 -6.72 -2.94 31.01
CA GLU A 287 -5.73 -2.70 29.96
C GLU A 287 -6.37 -2.42 28.60
N ALA A 288 -7.38 -3.21 28.20
CA ALA A 288 -8.15 -2.92 26.99
C ALA A 288 -8.86 -1.57 27.10
N TYR A 289 -9.36 -1.22 28.29
CA TYR A 289 -10.00 0.07 28.54
C TYR A 289 -8.99 1.21 28.38
N LEU A 290 -7.80 1.10 28.95
CA LEU A 290 -6.75 2.10 28.82
C LEU A 290 -6.39 2.33 27.35
N TYR A 291 -6.17 1.26 26.58
CA TYR A 291 -5.85 1.37 25.16
C TYR A 291 -6.99 1.95 24.35
N ARG A 292 -8.24 1.53 24.63
CA ARG A 292 -9.42 2.09 23.98
C ARG A 292 -9.59 3.57 24.32
N GLN A 293 -9.32 3.95 25.56
CA GLN A 293 -9.36 5.34 26.00
C GLN A 293 -8.30 6.18 25.29
N ILE A 294 -7.07 5.67 25.13
CA ILE A 294 -6.01 6.37 24.36
C ILE A 294 -6.42 6.48 22.90
N PHE A 295 -6.91 5.39 22.30
CA PHE A 295 -7.36 5.34 20.91
C PHE A 295 -8.50 6.32 20.61
N GLU A 296 -9.47 6.44 21.53
CA GLU A 296 -10.60 7.38 21.37
C GLU A 296 -10.33 8.78 21.91
N ASN A 297 -9.20 9.03 22.58
CA ASN A 297 -8.97 10.33 23.20
C ASN A 297 -8.87 11.42 22.11
N PRO A 298 -9.85 12.33 22.00
CA PRO A 298 -9.82 13.39 21.00
C PRO A 298 -8.68 14.38 21.28
N ASN A 299 -8.08 14.38 22.47
CA ASN A 299 -6.96 15.27 22.81
C ASN A 299 -5.61 14.78 22.28
N ILE A 300 -5.56 13.70 21.49
CA ILE A 300 -4.41 13.42 20.61
C ILE A 300 -4.48 14.35 19.37
N LEU A 301 -5.61 15.05 19.17
CA LEU A 301 -5.86 16.07 18.16
C LEU A 301 -6.81 17.15 18.71
N LYS A 302 -6.35 18.08 19.57
CA LYS A 302 -6.98 19.41 19.82
C LYS A 302 -6.29 20.23 20.92
N GLU A 303 -5.54 21.26 20.53
CA GLU A 303 -5.74 22.63 21.02
C GLU A 303 -5.84 23.54 19.79
N GLY A 304 -7.06 23.90 19.36
CA GLY A 304 -7.30 24.81 18.24
C GLY A 304 -8.78 24.86 17.81
N ASP A 305 -9.55 25.80 18.37
CA ASP A 305 -10.97 26.05 18.07
C ASP A 305 -11.17 26.85 16.76
N ASN A 306 -12.14 26.48 15.91
CA ASN A 306 -13.40 27.22 15.63
C ASN A 306 -13.99 27.01 14.21
N ASP A 307 -15.33 26.93 14.22
CA ASP A 307 -16.34 27.35 13.23
C ASP A 307 -15.89 27.73 11.81
N TYR A 308 -16.46 27.03 10.81
CA TYR A 308 -16.74 27.64 9.51
C TYR A 308 -18.18 27.40 9.09
N SER A 309 -18.96 28.48 9.14
CA SER A 309 -20.09 28.72 8.27
C SER A 309 -19.75 29.98 7.47
N ASN A 310 -19.65 29.85 6.16
CA ASN A 310 -20.27 30.74 5.18
C ASN A 310 -19.76 30.40 3.77
N GLU A 311 -20.73 30.22 2.88
CA GLU A 311 -20.56 30.19 1.44
C GLU A 311 -20.22 31.61 0.92
N ASP A 312 -19.45 31.61 -0.17
CA ASP A 312 -19.40 32.60 -1.26
C ASP A 312 -18.04 33.31 -1.51
N ASN A 313 -17.42 32.89 -2.62
CA ASN A 313 -16.41 33.57 -3.45
C ASN A 313 -15.08 33.97 -2.79
N GLU A 314 -14.05 33.13 -2.89
CA GLU A 314 -12.69 33.47 -2.43
C GLU A 314 -11.66 33.63 -3.56
N ALA A 315 -10.99 34.78 -3.51
CA ALA A 315 -9.66 34.97 -4.08
C ALA A 315 -8.68 34.00 -3.38
N ILE A 316 -7.79 33.37 -4.14
CA ILE A 316 -6.76 32.46 -3.59
C ILE A 316 -5.90 33.24 -2.58
N TYR A 317 -6.09 32.95 -1.30
CA TYR A 317 -5.29 33.50 -0.20
C TYR A 317 -4.08 32.58 0.01
N PHE A 318 -2.87 33.13 -0.02
CA PHE A 318 -1.65 32.40 0.31
C PHE A 318 -1.19 32.82 1.70
N ASP A 319 -0.97 31.87 2.61
CA ASP A 319 -0.45 32.16 3.95
C ASP A 319 1.01 32.62 3.92
N ILE A 320 1.79 32.08 2.97
CA ILE A 320 3.17 32.48 2.68
C ILE A 320 3.29 32.71 1.18
N ASP A 321 3.66 33.92 0.78
CA ASP A 321 3.89 34.28 -0.63
C ASP A 321 5.38 34.52 -0.89
N VAL A 322 6.02 33.64 -1.67
CA VAL A 322 7.44 33.76 -2.05
C VAL A 322 7.73 35.04 -2.84
N ARG A 323 6.71 35.65 -3.47
CA ARG A 323 6.85 36.93 -4.19
C ARG A 323 7.18 38.10 -3.27
N GLU A 324 7.05 37.95 -1.95
CA GLU A 324 7.55 38.92 -0.97
C GLU A 324 9.09 38.91 -0.89
N LEU A 325 9.72 37.78 -1.16
CA LEU A 325 11.17 37.62 -1.18
C LEU A 325 11.73 37.96 -2.56
N ILE A 326 11.20 37.30 -3.61
CA ILE A 326 11.71 37.45 -4.97
C ILE A 326 10.58 37.32 -6.01
N LYS A 327 10.56 38.23 -6.99
CA LYS A 327 9.59 38.22 -8.09
C LYS A 327 10.27 37.85 -9.39
N VAL A 328 9.68 36.90 -10.11
CA VAL A 328 10.23 36.39 -11.38
C VAL A 328 10.31 37.49 -12.44
N ASP A 329 9.35 38.41 -12.47
CA ASP A 329 9.34 39.54 -13.41
C ASP A 329 10.53 40.49 -13.19
N ASP A 330 10.82 40.82 -11.93
CA ASP A 330 11.94 41.69 -11.55
C ASP A 330 13.29 41.03 -11.92
N VAL A 331 13.42 39.73 -11.67
CA VAL A 331 14.60 38.93 -12.05
C VAL A 331 14.78 38.88 -13.57
N ALA A 332 13.69 38.70 -14.32
CA ALA A 332 13.71 38.62 -15.77
C ALA A 332 14.21 39.94 -16.38
N GLU A 333 13.75 41.08 -15.86
CA GLU A 333 14.16 42.41 -16.31
C GLU A 333 15.61 42.74 -15.92
N GLU A 334 15.99 42.48 -14.66
CA GLU A 334 17.31 42.82 -14.14
C GLU A 334 18.44 42.00 -14.78
N HIS A 335 18.22 40.67 -14.89
CA HIS A 335 19.22 39.74 -15.40
C HIS A 335 19.07 39.45 -16.90
N GLN A 336 18.06 40.03 -17.56
CA GLN A 336 17.76 39.81 -18.99
C GLN A 336 17.56 38.32 -19.31
N LEU A 337 16.89 37.61 -18.41
CA LEU A 337 16.63 36.18 -18.54
C LEU A 337 15.25 35.93 -19.14
N GLY A 338 15.12 34.82 -19.88
CA GLY A 338 13.81 34.30 -20.27
C GLY A 338 13.04 33.74 -19.07
N PRO A 339 11.73 33.48 -19.20
CA PRO A 339 10.86 33.11 -18.09
C PRO A 339 11.34 31.87 -17.30
N ASN A 340 11.83 30.83 -18.00
CA ASN A 340 12.37 29.64 -17.34
C ASN A 340 13.70 29.92 -16.61
N GLY A 341 14.55 30.77 -17.19
CA GLY A 341 15.83 31.16 -16.57
C GLY A 341 15.62 32.02 -15.35
N ALA A 342 14.68 32.96 -15.41
CA ALA A 342 14.28 33.79 -14.28
C ALA A 342 13.68 32.96 -13.15
N MET A 343 12.89 31.92 -13.46
CA MET A 343 12.31 31.05 -12.43
C MET A 343 13.36 30.14 -11.76
N VAL A 344 14.29 29.58 -12.53
CA VAL A 344 15.42 28.82 -11.96
C VAL A 344 16.27 29.72 -11.05
N PHE A 345 16.54 30.95 -11.47
CA PHE A 345 17.26 31.93 -10.65
C PHE A 345 16.51 32.26 -9.37
N ALA A 346 15.19 32.50 -9.46
CA ALA A 346 14.36 32.80 -8.29
C ALA A 346 14.37 31.65 -7.27
N MET A 347 14.31 30.40 -7.73
CA MET A 347 14.40 29.23 -6.86
C MET A 347 15.78 29.06 -6.21
N GLN A 348 16.86 29.39 -6.92
CA GLN A 348 18.22 29.41 -6.34
C GLN A 348 18.38 30.50 -5.29
N ASP A 349 17.76 31.67 -5.49
CA ASP A 349 17.78 32.74 -4.51
C ASP A 349 16.97 32.38 -3.25
N LEU A 350 15.83 31.69 -3.42
CA LEU A 350 15.07 31.11 -2.31
C LEU A 350 15.90 30.09 -1.52
N GLU A 351 16.67 29.24 -2.19
CA GLU A 351 17.58 28.27 -1.55
C GLU A 351 18.67 28.98 -0.71
N LEU A 352 19.27 30.05 -1.25
CA LEU A 352 20.28 30.84 -0.53
C LEU A 352 19.68 31.58 0.68
N ASN A 353 18.41 32.01 0.57
CA ASN A 353 17.67 32.72 1.61
C ASN A 353 16.70 31.80 2.36
N SER A 354 17.01 30.50 2.44
CA SER A 354 16.08 29.50 2.96
C SER A 354 15.69 29.69 4.44
N ALA A 355 16.48 30.44 5.21
CA ALA A 355 16.09 30.88 6.56
C ALA A 355 14.79 31.70 6.57
N TRP A 356 14.56 32.53 5.54
CA TRP A 356 13.31 33.29 5.40
C TRP A 356 12.09 32.36 5.31
N LEU A 357 12.23 31.26 4.58
CA LEU A 357 11.16 30.27 4.40
C LEU A 357 10.89 29.52 5.72
N VAL A 358 11.94 29.11 6.43
CA VAL A 358 11.83 28.43 7.73
C VAL A 358 11.14 29.33 8.74
N ASP A 359 11.58 30.59 8.89
CA ASP A 359 11.00 31.54 9.84
C ASP A 359 9.50 31.79 9.58
N ARG A 360 9.07 31.78 8.30
CA ARG A 360 7.66 31.95 7.94
C ARG A 360 6.83 30.72 8.22
N ILE A 361 7.36 29.52 7.97
CA ILE A 361 6.66 28.27 8.26
C ILE A 361 6.52 28.05 9.77
N GLU A 362 7.56 28.33 10.57
CA GLU A 362 7.48 28.24 12.05
C GLU A 362 6.46 29.21 12.66
N ALA A 363 6.16 30.32 11.97
CA ALA A 363 5.18 31.31 12.43
C ALA A 363 3.73 30.90 12.13
N LEU A 364 3.50 29.85 11.33
CA LEU A 364 2.16 29.34 11.05
C LEU A 364 1.61 28.54 12.25
N PRO A 365 0.30 28.59 12.52
CA PRO A 365 -0.34 27.65 13.43
C PRO A 365 -0.34 26.25 12.77
N ILE A 366 0.48 25.33 13.29
CA ILE A 366 0.69 23.99 12.69
C ILE A 366 -0.36 23.03 13.25
N ASP A 367 -1.59 23.10 12.75
CA ASP A 367 -2.65 22.14 13.07
C ASP A 367 -3.19 21.38 11.83
N ASP A 368 -2.81 21.80 10.61
CA ASP A 368 -3.35 21.29 9.34
C ASP A 368 -2.26 21.04 8.26
N TYR A 369 -2.69 20.56 7.08
CA TYR A 369 -1.82 20.35 5.92
C TYR A 369 -1.17 21.65 5.42
N ILE A 370 0.15 21.61 5.20
CA ILE A 370 0.87 22.66 4.48
C ILE A 370 1.00 22.24 3.02
N LEU A 371 0.33 22.98 2.14
CA LEU A 371 0.41 22.79 0.69
C LEU A 371 1.47 23.72 0.09
N PHE A 372 2.43 23.13 -0.61
CA PHE A 372 3.44 23.87 -1.34
C PHE A 372 3.06 23.96 -2.82
N ASP A 373 2.58 25.13 -3.25
CA ASP A 373 2.40 25.40 -4.68
C ASP A 373 3.77 25.60 -5.34
N CYS A 374 4.15 24.60 -6.11
CA CYS A 374 5.50 24.43 -6.63
C CYS A 374 5.56 24.85 -8.11
N PRO A 375 6.66 25.48 -8.56
CA PRO A 375 6.80 25.90 -9.96
C PRO A 375 6.75 24.71 -10.93
N GLY A 376 6.14 24.87 -12.10
CA GLY A 376 5.93 23.79 -13.08
C GLY A 376 7.13 23.40 -13.95
N GLN A 377 8.32 23.96 -13.72
CA GLN A 377 9.52 23.71 -14.54
C GLN A 377 10.15 22.38 -14.17
N ILE A 378 10.12 21.43 -15.10
CA ILE A 378 10.57 20.05 -14.88
C ILE A 378 12.07 19.95 -14.56
N GLU A 379 12.89 20.91 -15.00
CA GLU A 379 14.32 20.96 -14.74
C GLU A 379 14.64 21.05 -13.24
N LEU A 380 13.77 21.71 -12.46
CA LEU A 380 13.89 21.84 -11.00
C LEU A 380 13.79 20.48 -10.29
N TYR A 381 13.07 19.52 -10.88
CA TYR A 381 12.77 18.23 -10.26
C TYR A 381 13.54 17.07 -10.88
N THR A 382 14.16 17.25 -12.04
CA THR A 382 14.85 16.16 -12.77
C THR A 382 16.36 16.18 -12.62
N HIS A 383 17.00 17.35 -12.55
CA HIS A 383 18.47 17.42 -12.52
C HIS A 383 19.06 18.61 -11.76
N LEU A 384 18.31 19.68 -11.52
CA LEU A 384 18.76 20.77 -10.67
C LEU A 384 18.63 20.38 -9.19
N THR A 385 19.58 20.77 -8.36
CA THR A 385 19.64 20.34 -6.94
C THR A 385 18.78 21.17 -5.99
N VAL A 386 18.17 22.25 -6.50
CA VAL A 386 17.43 23.24 -5.70
C VAL A 386 16.28 22.59 -4.93
N MET A 387 15.43 21.82 -5.61
CA MET A 387 14.29 21.15 -4.95
C MET A 387 14.74 20.07 -3.95
N PRO A 388 15.68 19.15 -4.27
CA PRO A 388 16.21 18.21 -3.29
C PRO A 388 16.77 18.87 -2.02
N HIS A 389 17.49 19.99 -2.15
CA HIS A 389 18.01 20.71 -0.99
C HIS A 389 16.90 21.37 -0.17
N LEU A 390 15.88 21.97 -0.81
CA LEU A 390 14.71 22.50 -0.10
C LEU A 390 13.94 21.39 0.62
N VAL A 391 13.70 20.25 -0.04
CA VAL A 391 13.09 19.07 0.58
C VAL A 391 13.91 18.59 1.78
N GLN A 392 15.24 18.51 1.64
CA GLN A 392 16.12 18.15 2.73
C GLN A 392 16.02 19.14 3.90
N LEU A 393 15.94 20.44 3.63
CA LEU A 393 15.78 21.46 4.66
C LEU A 393 14.45 21.30 5.42
N LEU A 394 13.35 21.08 4.68
CA LEU A 394 12.01 20.92 5.27
C LEU A 394 11.89 19.61 6.08
N THR A 395 12.58 18.55 5.65
CA THR A 395 12.52 17.21 6.28
C THR A 395 13.63 16.96 7.31
N ASP A 396 14.66 17.82 7.41
CA ASP A 396 15.73 17.65 8.40
C ASP A 396 15.21 17.93 9.82
N ARG A 397 15.64 17.09 10.76
CA ARG A 397 15.29 17.17 12.19
C ARG A 397 15.87 18.38 12.91
N ARG A 398 16.84 19.05 12.29
CA ARG A 398 17.37 20.33 12.78
C ARG A 398 16.64 21.54 12.17
N GLY A 399 15.83 21.31 11.15
CA GLY A 399 14.91 22.28 10.56
C GLY A 399 13.49 22.01 11.08
N LEU A 400 12.55 21.79 10.16
CA LEU A 400 11.12 21.76 10.44
C LEU A 400 10.54 20.37 10.71
N ASP A 401 11.32 19.29 10.51
CA ASP A 401 10.91 17.88 10.70
C ASP A 401 9.56 17.52 10.03
N MET A 402 9.30 18.08 8.84
CA MET A 402 8.03 17.89 8.12
C MET A 402 7.95 16.52 7.44
N ARG A 403 6.76 15.94 7.42
CA ARG A 403 6.42 14.80 6.57
C ARG A 403 5.86 15.32 5.25
N LEU A 404 6.54 15.02 4.15
CA LEU A 404 6.17 15.50 2.83
C LEU A 404 5.84 14.33 1.92
N THR A 405 4.78 14.49 1.12
CA THR A 405 4.46 13.66 -0.05
C THR A 405 4.46 14.55 -1.28
N ALA A 406 5.09 14.09 -2.35
CA ALA A 406 5.09 14.77 -3.63
C ALA A 406 3.90 14.30 -4.49
N LEU A 407 3.07 15.25 -4.93
CA LEU A 407 2.01 15.02 -5.91
C LEU A 407 2.55 15.41 -7.30
N ASN A 408 2.83 14.41 -8.14
CA ASN A 408 3.30 14.64 -9.50
C ASN A 408 2.11 14.62 -10.47
N LEU A 409 1.68 15.81 -10.89
CA LEU A 409 0.51 15.99 -11.74
C LEU A 409 0.90 15.90 -13.22
N THR A 410 0.38 14.90 -13.92
CA THR A 410 0.53 14.69 -15.37
C THR A 410 -0.82 14.85 -16.05
N ASP A 411 -0.91 15.56 -17.17
CA ASP A 411 -2.16 15.72 -17.91
C ASP A 411 -2.52 14.44 -18.69
N CYS A 412 -3.77 13.98 -18.65
CA CYS A 412 -4.19 12.73 -19.29
C CYS A 412 -4.05 12.74 -20.82
N SER A 413 -3.85 13.90 -21.47
CA SER A 413 -3.55 14.00 -22.90
C SER A 413 -2.30 13.23 -23.33
N VAL A 414 -1.39 12.88 -22.41
CA VAL A 414 -0.25 11.99 -22.70
C VAL A 414 -0.67 10.61 -23.18
N LEU A 415 -1.89 10.18 -22.83
CA LEU A 415 -2.49 8.91 -23.23
C LEU A 415 -3.02 8.91 -24.67
N ALA A 416 -3.33 10.09 -25.23
CA ALA A 416 -3.92 10.24 -26.56
C ALA A 416 -2.92 10.08 -27.72
N SER A 417 -1.63 9.90 -27.41
CA SER A 417 -0.56 9.80 -28.41
C SER A 417 -0.62 8.48 -29.19
N GLU A 418 -0.65 8.55 -30.52
CA GLU A 418 -0.50 7.37 -31.39
C GLU A 418 0.81 6.63 -31.07
N GLY A 419 0.69 5.46 -30.44
CA GLY A 419 1.81 4.58 -30.08
C GLY A 419 2.42 4.79 -28.70
N GLY A 420 1.79 5.56 -27.81
CA GLY A 420 2.13 5.58 -26.37
C GLY A 420 3.46 6.25 -26.01
N ASN A 421 4.16 6.87 -26.97
CA ASN A 421 5.47 7.48 -26.74
C ASN A 421 5.45 8.63 -25.72
N ASN A 422 4.37 9.43 -25.72
CA ASN A 422 4.21 10.52 -24.75
C ASN A 422 4.00 9.96 -23.33
N PHE A 423 3.24 8.88 -23.20
CA PHE A 423 3.07 8.19 -21.92
C PHE A 423 4.38 7.60 -21.41
N ILE A 424 5.16 6.93 -22.27
CA ILE A 424 6.49 6.41 -21.91
C ILE A 424 7.41 7.55 -21.45
N SER A 425 7.37 8.69 -22.15
CA SER A 425 8.16 9.87 -21.77
C SER A 425 7.70 10.45 -20.43
N ALA A 426 6.40 10.47 -20.16
CA ALA A 426 5.84 10.89 -18.87
C ALA A 426 6.26 9.91 -17.76
N ALA A 427 6.15 8.61 -17.97
CA ALA A 427 6.57 7.58 -17.01
C ALA A 427 8.07 7.66 -16.68
N LEU A 428 8.94 7.85 -17.68
CA LEU A 428 10.38 8.06 -17.48
C LEU A 428 10.67 9.37 -16.73
N SER A 429 9.91 10.42 -17.01
CA SER A 429 10.05 11.71 -16.32
C SER A 429 9.63 11.59 -14.86
N SER A 430 8.49 10.95 -14.58
CA SER A 430 8.03 10.65 -13.23
C SER A 430 9.06 9.82 -12.47
N LEU A 431 9.60 8.76 -13.09
CA LEU A 431 10.65 7.94 -12.48
C LEU A 431 11.91 8.76 -12.15
N ALA A 432 12.34 9.63 -13.07
CA ALA A 432 13.49 10.49 -12.84
C ALA A 432 13.26 11.46 -11.68
N ILE A 433 12.06 12.05 -11.58
CA ILE A 433 11.67 12.96 -10.48
C ILE A 433 11.63 12.20 -9.16
N MET A 434 11.01 11.02 -9.12
CA MET A 434 10.93 10.17 -7.93
C MET A 434 12.32 9.84 -7.37
N LEU A 435 13.26 9.46 -8.25
CA LEU A 435 14.63 9.15 -7.86
C LEU A 435 15.42 10.39 -7.40
N HIS A 436 15.15 11.55 -7.98
CA HIS A 436 15.90 12.78 -7.70
C HIS A 436 15.42 13.51 -6.44
N VAL A 437 14.11 13.55 -6.21
CA VAL A 437 13.48 14.25 -5.07
C VAL A 437 13.42 13.38 -3.82
N GLU A 438 13.46 12.04 -3.95
CA GLU A 438 13.54 11.07 -2.86
C GLU A 438 12.40 11.14 -1.81
N LEU A 439 11.21 11.63 -2.19
CA LEU A 439 9.99 11.64 -1.36
C LEU A 439 9.04 10.48 -1.69
N PRO A 440 8.10 10.12 -0.79
CA PRO A 440 6.89 9.42 -1.19
C PRO A 440 6.21 10.19 -2.33
N HIS A 441 5.98 9.52 -3.46
CA HIS A 441 5.41 10.14 -4.66
C HIS A 441 4.09 9.50 -5.03
N LEU A 442 3.12 10.35 -5.36
CA LEU A 442 1.89 9.94 -6.04
C LEU A 442 1.90 10.56 -7.42
N ASN A 443 1.94 9.73 -8.47
CA ASN A 443 1.77 10.21 -9.83
C ASN A 443 0.27 10.24 -10.15
N VAL A 444 -0.22 11.40 -10.56
CA VAL A 444 -1.65 11.65 -10.77
C VAL A 444 -1.88 12.02 -12.23
N LEU A 445 -2.82 11.34 -12.88
CA LEU A 445 -3.31 11.70 -14.21
C LEU A 445 -4.48 12.67 -14.05
N THR A 446 -4.25 13.94 -14.32
CA THR A 446 -5.23 15.02 -14.19
C THR A 446 -6.10 15.16 -15.45
N LYS A 447 -7.28 15.76 -15.28
CA LYS A 447 -8.26 16.07 -16.33
C LYS A 447 -8.83 14.85 -17.05
N CYS A 448 -9.02 13.74 -16.33
CA CYS A 448 -9.56 12.50 -16.89
C CYS A 448 -10.96 12.66 -17.52
N ASP A 449 -11.72 13.69 -17.15
CA ASP A 449 -12.96 14.10 -17.82
C ASP A 449 -12.78 14.35 -19.33
N THR A 450 -11.64 14.88 -19.72
CA THR A 450 -11.32 15.19 -21.13
C THR A 450 -11.01 13.95 -21.96
N LEU A 451 -10.86 12.76 -21.34
CA LEU A 451 -10.61 11.50 -22.05
C LEU A 451 -11.74 11.15 -23.04
N THR A 452 -12.97 11.59 -22.75
CA THR A 452 -14.13 11.46 -23.65
C THR A 452 -13.87 12.06 -25.04
N GLN A 453 -13.08 13.15 -25.11
CA GLN A 453 -12.70 13.81 -26.35
C GLN A 453 -11.73 12.97 -27.19
N PHE A 454 -10.98 12.07 -26.55
CA PHE A 454 -9.98 11.20 -27.15
C PHE A 454 -10.48 9.75 -27.32
N GLY A 455 -11.76 9.47 -27.07
CA GLY A 455 -12.32 8.12 -26.93
C GLY A 455 -12.04 7.13 -28.08
N ASN A 456 -11.91 7.61 -29.33
CA ASN A 456 -11.57 6.76 -30.49
C ASN A 456 -10.05 6.64 -30.77
N GLN A 457 -9.21 7.39 -30.05
CA GLN A 457 -7.74 7.42 -30.19
C GLN A 457 -7.02 6.64 -29.09
N LEU A 458 -7.72 6.32 -28.00
CA LEU A 458 -7.24 5.39 -26.99
C LEU A 458 -7.18 3.98 -27.60
N ASN A 459 -5.99 3.56 -27.99
CA ASN A 459 -5.80 2.25 -28.63
C ASN A 459 -6.13 1.05 -27.71
N ARG A 460 -6.40 1.25 -26.40
CA ARG A 460 -6.37 0.23 -25.33
C ARG A 460 -7.19 0.62 -24.09
N THR A 461 -7.43 -0.36 -23.21
CA THR A 461 -8.05 -0.17 -21.88
C THR A 461 -7.16 0.63 -20.93
N LEU A 462 -7.79 1.50 -20.12
CA LEU A 462 -7.15 2.39 -19.15
C LEU A 462 -6.25 1.63 -18.16
N ASP A 463 -6.63 0.40 -17.78
CA ASP A 463 -5.87 -0.53 -16.94
C ASP A 463 -4.38 -0.61 -17.26
N GLN A 464 -4.07 -0.64 -18.55
CA GLN A 464 -2.71 -0.87 -19.05
C GLN A 464 -1.81 0.34 -18.87
N TYR A 465 -2.38 1.51 -18.57
CA TYR A 465 -1.66 2.74 -18.27
C TYR A 465 -1.59 3.05 -16.76
N LEU A 466 -2.53 2.52 -15.97
CA LEU A 466 -2.60 2.76 -14.53
C LEU A 466 -1.62 1.89 -13.74
N CYS A 467 -1.36 0.66 -14.20
CA CYS A 467 -0.50 -0.31 -13.53
C CYS A 467 0.72 -0.68 -14.39
N CYS A 468 1.88 -0.08 -14.16
CA CYS A 468 3.13 -0.46 -14.85
C CYS A 468 3.81 -1.71 -14.25
N GLY A 469 3.05 -2.59 -13.59
CA GLY A 469 3.55 -3.84 -13.00
C GLY A 469 2.54 -4.97 -13.16
N GLY A 470 2.91 -6.02 -13.91
CA GLY A 470 2.07 -7.22 -14.12
C GLY A 470 2.11 -7.77 -15.56
N TYR A 471 1.26 -8.78 -15.85
CA TYR A 471 1.11 -9.43 -17.17
C TYR A 471 0.70 -8.48 -18.31
N SER A 472 0.41 -7.21 -17.99
CA SER A 472 -0.02 -6.12 -18.87
C SER A 472 0.86 -4.86 -18.73
N GLY A 473 2.16 -5.00 -18.41
CA GLY A 473 3.08 -3.85 -18.25
C GLY A 473 3.20 -2.95 -19.49
N ILE A 474 3.99 -1.87 -19.41
CA ILE A 474 4.27 -0.94 -20.52
C ILE A 474 4.87 -1.69 -21.72
N SER A 475 5.59 -2.79 -21.50
CA SER A 475 6.08 -3.69 -22.56
C SER A 475 4.94 -4.28 -23.39
N SER A 476 3.74 -4.39 -22.79
CA SER A 476 2.51 -4.76 -23.47
C SER A 476 1.92 -3.65 -24.32
N LEU A 477 2.38 -2.38 -24.25
CA LEU A 477 1.97 -1.27 -25.13
C LEU A 477 2.67 -1.29 -26.50
N LEU A 478 3.89 -1.82 -26.58
CA LEU A 478 4.63 -2.11 -27.83
C LEU A 478 4.03 -3.15 -28.83
N PRO A 479 3.34 -4.24 -28.41
CA PRO A 479 2.87 -5.35 -29.24
C PRO A 479 1.95 -4.95 -30.38
N THR A 480 1.21 -3.84 -30.31
CA THR A 480 0.30 -3.48 -31.43
C THR A 480 1.06 -3.22 -32.72
N TYR A 481 2.31 -2.73 -32.65
CA TYR A 481 3.11 -2.46 -33.86
C TYR A 481 3.86 -3.70 -34.37
N LEU A 482 4.44 -4.50 -33.48
CA LEU A 482 5.13 -5.76 -33.82
C LEU A 482 4.15 -6.85 -34.30
N GLU A 483 2.92 -6.88 -33.78
CA GLU A 483 1.89 -7.80 -34.26
C GLU A 483 1.37 -7.42 -35.66
N ASN A 484 1.28 -6.12 -35.98
CA ASN A 484 0.91 -5.65 -37.31
C ASN A 484 1.97 -5.99 -38.36
N GLU A 485 3.25 -6.05 -37.96
CA GLU A 485 4.36 -6.53 -38.79
C GLU A 485 4.31 -8.06 -38.99
N LYS A 486 4.05 -8.83 -37.92
CA LYS A 486 3.82 -10.30 -38.00
C LYS A 486 2.60 -10.67 -38.86
N ARG A 487 1.58 -9.81 -38.90
CA ARG A 487 0.38 -9.97 -39.74
C ARG A 487 0.55 -9.45 -41.17
N GLY A 488 1.71 -8.88 -41.52
CA GLY A 488 2.03 -8.42 -42.87
C GLY A 488 1.23 -7.20 -43.35
N LEU A 489 0.71 -6.39 -42.42
CA LEU A 489 -0.23 -5.30 -42.70
C LEU A 489 0.44 -3.92 -42.90
N THR A 490 1.77 -3.81 -42.76
CA THR A 490 2.49 -2.52 -42.79
C THR A 490 3.66 -2.49 -43.79
N ARG A 491 3.95 -1.31 -44.36
CA ARG A 491 5.05 -1.09 -45.33
C ARG A 491 6.43 -1.20 -44.64
N PRO A 492 7.48 -1.70 -45.34
CA PRO A 492 8.83 -1.78 -44.79
C PRO A 492 9.38 -0.40 -44.41
N ARG A 493 9.82 -0.26 -43.15
CA ARG A 493 10.36 0.98 -42.57
C ARG A 493 11.89 1.04 -42.63
N SER A 494 12.44 2.25 -42.45
CA SER A 494 13.89 2.50 -42.50
C SER A 494 14.64 1.87 -41.30
N PRO A 495 15.93 1.50 -41.45
CA PRO A 495 16.73 0.89 -40.38
C PRO A 495 16.89 1.72 -39.10
N LEU A 496 16.67 3.04 -39.19
CA LEU A 496 16.75 3.95 -38.03
C LEU A 496 15.55 3.79 -37.11
N VAL A 497 14.36 3.54 -37.68
CA VAL A 497 13.13 3.32 -36.91
C VAL A 497 13.20 2.00 -36.16
N GLU A 498 13.73 0.94 -36.79
CA GLU A 498 13.91 -0.36 -36.12
C GLU A 498 14.87 -0.29 -34.92
N ARG A 499 15.89 0.58 -34.97
CA ARG A 499 16.79 0.83 -33.83
C ARG A 499 16.12 1.63 -32.72
N GLN A 500 15.29 2.60 -33.09
CA GLN A 500 14.50 3.38 -32.13
C GLN A 500 13.49 2.49 -31.41
N ASP A 501 12.82 1.59 -32.13
CA ASP A 501 11.84 0.67 -31.55
C ASP A 501 12.48 -0.30 -30.54
N LYS A 502 13.69 -0.80 -30.84
CA LYS A 502 14.46 -1.62 -29.88
C LYS A 502 14.86 -0.85 -28.63
N LEU A 503 15.22 0.44 -28.78
CA LEU A 503 15.53 1.30 -27.64
C LEU A 503 14.30 1.53 -26.76
N VAL A 504 13.15 1.82 -27.37
CA VAL A 504 11.87 2.00 -26.66
C VAL A 504 11.49 0.71 -25.93
N ALA A 505 11.62 -0.45 -26.57
CA ALA A 505 11.36 -1.75 -25.94
C ALA A 505 12.21 -1.96 -24.67
N SER A 506 13.52 -1.69 -24.75
CA SER A 506 14.41 -1.81 -23.58
C SER A 506 14.11 -0.79 -22.48
N LEU A 507 13.62 0.41 -22.83
CA LEU A 507 13.16 1.39 -21.84
C LEU A 507 11.87 0.93 -21.14
N CYS A 508 10.94 0.31 -21.88
CA CYS A 508 9.72 -0.24 -21.30
C CYS A 508 9.99 -1.44 -20.39
N GLU A 509 10.89 -2.34 -20.79
CA GLU A 509 11.38 -3.42 -19.93
C GLU A 509 12.00 -2.87 -18.64
N LEU A 510 12.77 -1.78 -18.72
CA LEU A 510 13.33 -1.12 -17.54
C LEU A 510 12.23 -0.58 -16.62
N ILE A 511 11.18 0.06 -17.14
CA ILE A 511 10.11 0.60 -16.29
C ILE A 511 9.32 -0.55 -15.65
N ASP A 512 9.02 -1.61 -16.41
CA ASP A 512 8.28 -2.78 -15.91
C ASP A 512 9.07 -3.58 -14.87
N ASP A 513 10.40 -3.73 -15.04
CA ASP A 513 11.28 -4.45 -14.10
C ASP A 513 11.37 -3.73 -12.75
N TYR A 514 11.28 -2.39 -12.73
CA TYR A 514 11.24 -1.62 -11.49
C TYR A 514 9.84 -1.62 -10.88
N GLY A 515 8.76 -1.61 -11.68
CA GLY A 515 7.39 -1.73 -11.19
C GLY A 515 6.92 -0.63 -10.23
N GLU A 516 7.70 0.45 -10.09
CA GLU A 516 7.50 1.51 -9.09
C GLU A 516 6.60 2.66 -9.58
N VAL A 517 6.30 2.74 -10.89
CA VAL A 517 5.53 3.86 -11.47
C VAL A 517 4.09 3.43 -11.68
N SER A 518 3.19 3.83 -10.77
CA SER A 518 1.74 3.77 -10.97
C SER A 518 1.17 5.17 -11.12
N PHE A 519 0.03 5.27 -11.81
CA PHE A 519 -0.70 6.52 -11.98
C PHE A 519 -2.11 6.40 -11.39
N ILE A 520 -2.54 7.44 -10.67
CA ILE A 520 -3.89 7.55 -10.11
C ILE A 520 -4.71 8.50 -11.00
N PRO A 521 -5.86 8.08 -11.55
CA PRO A 521 -6.70 8.97 -12.36
C PRO A 521 -7.42 9.99 -11.48
N LEU A 522 -7.52 11.23 -11.96
CA LEU A 522 -8.16 12.35 -11.28
C LEU A 522 -9.09 13.13 -12.20
N SER A 523 -10.36 13.25 -11.79
CA SER A 523 -11.31 14.22 -12.30
C SER A 523 -11.74 15.13 -11.16
N VAL A 524 -11.53 16.45 -11.30
CA VAL A 524 -11.77 17.42 -10.21
C VAL A 524 -13.27 17.60 -9.94
N ASP A 525 -14.11 17.42 -10.95
CA ASP A 525 -15.56 17.51 -10.83
C ASP A 525 -16.17 16.27 -10.16
N ASP A 526 -15.38 15.21 -9.99
CA ASP A 526 -15.80 13.94 -9.41
C ASP A 526 -15.35 13.83 -7.95
N LYS A 527 -16.32 13.90 -7.03
CA LYS A 527 -16.08 13.82 -5.58
C LYS A 527 -15.45 12.50 -5.17
N GLU A 528 -15.78 11.40 -5.86
CA GLU A 528 -15.24 10.07 -5.55
C GLU A 528 -13.77 9.98 -5.95
N SER A 529 -13.44 10.48 -7.15
CA SER A 529 -12.05 10.59 -7.64
C SER A 529 -11.18 11.46 -6.73
N MET A 530 -11.70 12.62 -6.31
CA MET A 530 -11.03 13.52 -5.36
C MET A 530 -10.84 12.86 -3.97
N GLY A 531 -11.88 12.18 -3.46
CA GLY A 531 -11.81 11.46 -2.18
C GLY A 531 -10.77 10.35 -2.21
N ASN A 532 -10.66 9.63 -3.33
CA ASN A 532 -9.65 8.58 -3.50
C ASN A 532 -8.21 9.14 -3.51
N LEU A 533 -7.97 10.22 -4.27
CA LEU A 533 -6.65 10.86 -4.28
C LEU A 533 -6.25 11.37 -2.89
N LEU A 534 -7.19 11.98 -2.17
CA LEU A 534 -6.97 12.40 -0.78
C LEU A 534 -6.63 11.22 0.12
N ALA A 535 -7.36 10.09 0.03
CA ALA A 535 -7.04 8.89 0.79
C ALA A 535 -5.63 8.34 0.48
N HIS A 536 -5.20 8.41 -0.78
CA HIS A 536 -3.84 8.04 -1.17
C HIS A 536 -2.78 9.03 -0.66
N ALA A 537 -3.04 10.33 -0.72
CA ALA A 537 -2.16 11.39 -0.20
C ALA A 537 -2.03 11.29 1.32
N ASP A 538 -3.15 11.11 2.02
CA ASP A 538 -3.22 10.84 3.43
C ASP A 538 -2.41 9.58 3.75
N LYS A 539 -2.59 8.48 3.01
CA LYS A 539 -1.83 7.24 3.22
C LYS A 539 -0.33 7.43 3.02
N ALA A 540 0.07 8.20 2.02
CA ALA A 540 1.48 8.50 1.74
C ALA A 540 2.11 9.41 2.82
N ASN A 541 1.34 10.35 3.36
CA ASN A 541 1.71 11.20 4.50
C ASN A 541 1.60 10.46 5.86
N GLY A 542 0.86 9.35 5.91
CA GLY A 542 0.63 8.51 7.08
C GLY A 542 -0.64 8.82 7.89
N TYR A 543 -1.63 9.51 7.31
CA TYR A 543 -2.88 10.00 7.92
C TYR A 543 -4.13 9.11 7.72
N ALA A 544 -4.19 8.31 6.65
CA ALA A 544 -5.40 7.58 6.18
C ALA A 544 -5.94 6.47 7.09
N PHE A 545 -5.41 6.33 8.30
CA PHE A 545 -5.84 5.33 9.24
C PHE A 545 -6.44 5.95 10.53
N SER A 546 -6.59 7.28 10.58
CA SER A 546 -6.93 7.98 11.82
C SER A 546 -8.44 8.10 12.12
N HIS A 547 -9.37 8.27 11.16
CA HIS A 547 -10.77 8.56 11.53
C HIS A 547 -11.84 8.12 10.50
N THR A 548 -12.14 6.83 10.39
CA THR A 548 -13.49 6.34 10.00
C THR A 548 -13.60 4.83 10.24
N ASP A 549 -14.80 4.38 10.59
CA ASP A 549 -15.16 2.99 10.89
C ASP A 549 -14.50 1.99 9.91
N PRO A 550 -13.76 0.96 10.39
CA PRO A 550 -13.16 -0.07 9.55
C PRO A 550 -14.14 -0.78 8.61
N GLN A 551 -15.45 -0.73 8.88
CA GLN A 551 -16.48 -1.29 8.01
C GLN A 551 -16.83 -0.42 6.80
N LEU A 552 -16.58 0.89 6.84
CA LEU A 552 -16.76 1.78 5.70
C LEU A 552 -15.52 1.83 4.80
N CYS A 553 -14.31 1.70 5.37
CA CYS A 553 -13.08 1.47 4.59
C CYS A 553 -12.98 0.04 4.01
N ALA A 554 -13.85 -0.87 4.46
CA ALA A 554 -14.03 -2.20 3.85
C ALA A 554 -14.95 -2.17 2.62
N ILE A 555 -15.47 -0.99 2.24
CA ILE A 555 -16.06 -0.81 0.92
C ILE A 555 -14.90 -0.52 -0.04
N GLU A 556 -14.43 -1.60 -0.66
CA GLU A 556 -13.68 -1.64 -1.92
C GLU A 556 -12.23 -1.14 -1.90
N ILE A 557 -11.36 -1.82 -1.15
CA ILE A 557 -10.02 -2.18 -1.67
C ILE A 557 -9.83 -3.68 -1.44
N ASP A 558 -10.78 -4.45 -1.97
CA ASP A 558 -10.53 -5.83 -2.37
C ASP A 558 -9.57 -5.81 -3.57
N GLU A 559 -9.12 -6.95 -4.06
CA GLU A 559 -8.24 -7.07 -5.23
C GLU A 559 -8.88 -6.58 -6.56
N GLY A 560 -9.36 -5.34 -6.61
CA GLY A 560 -10.18 -4.75 -7.66
C GLY A 560 -9.55 -3.49 -8.25
N HIS A 561 -8.29 -3.54 -8.69
CA HIS A 561 -7.86 -2.56 -9.71
C HIS A 561 -8.68 -2.73 -11.00
N ASP A 562 -9.20 -3.93 -11.24
CA ASP A 562 -10.12 -4.23 -12.34
C ASP A 562 -11.47 -3.49 -12.19
N GLU A 563 -12.05 -3.37 -10.98
CA GLU A 563 -13.36 -2.71 -10.78
C GLU A 563 -13.30 -1.18 -10.90
N TYR A 564 -12.28 -0.53 -10.33
CA TYR A 564 -12.14 0.93 -10.44
C TYR A 564 -11.74 1.37 -11.83
N SER A 565 -10.83 0.64 -12.47
CA SER A 565 -10.49 0.95 -13.85
C SER A 565 -11.65 0.65 -14.79
N ASP A 566 -12.44 -0.41 -14.54
CA ASP A 566 -13.71 -0.62 -15.22
C ASP A 566 -14.67 0.56 -14.99
N TYR A 567 -14.75 1.13 -13.78
CA TYR A 567 -15.51 2.35 -13.50
C TYR A 567 -15.06 3.53 -14.38
N TYR A 568 -13.76 3.87 -14.38
CA TYR A 568 -13.25 4.99 -15.19
C TYR A 568 -13.34 4.71 -16.70
N GLN A 569 -13.11 3.47 -17.12
CA GLN A 569 -13.24 3.02 -18.51
C GLN A 569 -14.71 3.08 -18.96
N GLN A 570 -15.66 2.65 -18.15
CA GLN A 570 -17.09 2.74 -18.46
C GLN A 570 -17.58 4.19 -18.48
N ARG A 571 -17.16 5.01 -17.51
CA ARG A 571 -17.60 6.40 -17.34
C ARG A 571 -17.00 7.35 -18.38
N TYR A 572 -15.67 7.34 -18.56
CA TYR A 572 -14.96 8.34 -19.35
C TYR A 572 -14.50 7.85 -20.74
N VAL A 573 -14.42 6.53 -20.98
CA VAL A 573 -13.99 5.98 -22.28
C VAL A 573 -15.14 5.38 -23.09
N ASN A 574 -16.06 4.65 -22.46
CA ASN A 574 -17.15 3.96 -23.15
C ASN A 574 -18.45 4.79 -23.26
N GLY A 575 -18.48 6.01 -22.71
CA GLY A 575 -19.43 7.08 -23.05
C GLY A 575 -20.92 6.85 -22.77
N ASN A 576 -21.33 5.74 -22.13
CA ASN A 576 -22.75 5.37 -22.01
C ASN A 576 -23.43 5.79 -20.70
N TYR A 577 -22.71 6.32 -19.71
CA TYR A 577 -23.31 6.69 -18.42
C TYR A 577 -24.02 8.05 -18.41
N LEU A 578 -23.59 9.00 -19.26
CA LEU A 578 -24.16 10.36 -19.31
C LEU A 578 -25.58 10.43 -19.88
N LYS A 579 -26.10 9.36 -20.51
CA LYS A 579 -27.47 9.33 -21.03
C LYS A 579 -28.52 8.84 -20.04
N GLN A 580 -28.12 8.22 -18.93
CA GLN A 580 -29.08 7.72 -17.93
C GLN A 580 -29.41 8.75 -16.85
N GLU A 581 -28.46 9.60 -16.45
CA GLU A 581 -28.71 10.63 -15.42
C GLU A 581 -29.61 11.77 -15.94
N GLU A 582 -29.54 12.13 -17.23
CA GLU A 582 -30.46 13.12 -17.82
C GLU A 582 -31.89 12.58 -18.03
N GLU A 583 -32.08 11.25 -18.13
CA GLU A 583 -33.42 10.63 -18.21
C GLU A 583 -34.02 10.36 -16.81
N GLU A 584 -33.20 10.09 -15.79
CA GLU A 584 -33.66 9.83 -14.42
C GLU A 584 -34.18 11.08 -13.70
N ASP A 585 -33.60 12.26 -13.97
CA ASP A 585 -34.08 13.54 -13.39
C ASP A 585 -35.40 14.03 -14.03
N GLU A 586 -35.74 13.60 -15.25
CA GLU A 586 -37.04 13.94 -15.88
C GLU A 586 -38.17 12.96 -15.50
N ASP A 587 -37.86 11.74 -15.10
CA ASP A 587 -38.82 10.70 -14.74
C ASP A 587 -39.31 10.77 -13.28
N GLU A 588 -38.56 11.40 -12.36
CA GLU A 588 -38.96 11.52 -10.94
C GLU A 588 -40.14 12.47 -10.68
N GLU A 589 -40.51 13.35 -11.63
CA GLU A 589 -41.69 14.22 -11.49
C GLU A 589 -42.99 13.67 -12.14
N ARG A 590 -42.97 12.47 -12.78
CA ARG A 590 -44.17 11.93 -13.44
C ARG A 590 -44.36 10.41 -13.38
N ASP A 591 -44.56 9.82 -12.20
CA ASP A 591 -45.64 8.81 -12.08
C ASP A 591 -45.94 8.38 -10.64
N VAL A 592 -46.83 9.12 -9.98
CA VAL A 592 -47.61 8.60 -8.84
C VAL A 592 -48.98 8.16 -9.36
N SER A 593 -49.06 7.09 -10.14
CA SER A 593 -50.22 6.18 -10.13
C SER A 593 -50.10 4.99 -11.11
N SER A 594 -50.33 3.79 -10.59
CA SER A 594 -50.85 2.58 -11.29
C SER A 594 -49.87 1.53 -11.86
N THR A 595 -49.29 0.69 -10.99
CA THR A 595 -48.79 -0.64 -11.41
C THR A 595 -49.79 -1.74 -11.08
N SER A 596 -50.56 -2.17 -12.08
CA SER A 596 -51.24 -3.49 -12.05
C SER A 596 -50.25 -4.60 -12.47
N PRO A 597 -50.27 -5.79 -11.84
CA PRO A 597 -49.29 -6.84 -12.13
C PRO A 597 -49.45 -7.40 -13.55
N HIS A 598 -48.39 -7.31 -14.36
CA HIS A 598 -48.37 -7.86 -15.72
C HIS A 598 -48.49 -9.39 -15.70
N THR A 599 -49.24 -9.93 -16.66
CA THR A 599 -49.44 -11.37 -16.86
C THR A 599 -48.47 -11.93 -17.89
N CYS A 600 -47.90 -13.10 -17.62
CA CYS A 600 -46.97 -13.77 -18.53
C CYS A 600 -47.66 -14.15 -19.85
N GLY A 601 -47.09 -13.73 -20.98
CA GLY A 601 -47.64 -14.00 -22.32
C GLY A 601 -47.71 -15.49 -22.72
N TYR A 602 -46.98 -16.36 -22.02
CA TYR A 602 -46.98 -17.80 -22.27
C TYR A 602 -47.85 -18.59 -21.27
N CYS A 603 -47.56 -18.48 -19.97
CA CYS A 603 -48.20 -19.31 -18.94
C CYS A 603 -49.39 -18.62 -18.24
N GLY A 604 -49.62 -17.32 -18.49
CA GLY A 604 -50.73 -16.56 -17.90
C GLY A 604 -50.56 -16.21 -16.42
N SER A 605 -49.44 -16.53 -15.79
CA SER A 605 -49.17 -16.19 -14.39
C SER A 605 -49.04 -14.68 -14.18
N SER A 606 -49.71 -14.15 -13.16
CA SER A 606 -49.59 -12.76 -12.70
C SER A 606 -48.26 -12.53 -11.98
N GLY A 607 -47.59 -11.40 -12.24
CA GLY A 607 -46.30 -11.05 -11.62
C GLY A 607 -45.09 -11.26 -12.55
N ALA A 608 -45.31 -11.23 -13.86
CA ALA A 608 -44.25 -11.27 -14.85
C ALA A 608 -43.56 -9.90 -14.96
N TYR A 609 -42.23 -9.87 -14.97
CA TYR A 609 -41.43 -8.63 -15.07
C TYR A 609 -40.42 -8.66 -16.21
N MET A 610 -40.12 -9.85 -16.77
CA MET A 610 -39.10 -10.00 -17.80
C MET A 610 -39.67 -9.66 -19.19
N ARG A 611 -39.34 -8.48 -19.71
CA ARG A 611 -39.81 -8.01 -21.02
C ARG A 611 -38.98 -8.58 -22.17
N CYS A 612 -39.57 -8.66 -23.37
CA CYS A 612 -38.85 -9.01 -24.58
C CYS A 612 -37.81 -7.93 -24.92
N SER A 613 -36.53 -8.30 -24.99
CA SER A 613 -35.41 -7.39 -25.30
C SER A 613 -35.48 -6.73 -26.69
N ARG A 614 -36.42 -7.14 -27.54
CA ARG A 614 -36.56 -6.61 -28.91
C ARG A 614 -37.72 -5.63 -29.08
N CYS A 615 -38.87 -5.87 -28.43
CA CYS A 615 -40.06 -5.01 -28.57
C CYS A 615 -40.58 -4.45 -27.25
N GLN A 616 -40.08 -4.90 -26.10
CA GLN A 616 -40.47 -4.50 -24.74
C GLN A 616 -41.97 -4.64 -24.37
N ARG A 617 -42.81 -5.17 -25.28
CA ARG A 617 -44.27 -5.30 -25.12
C ARG A 617 -44.71 -6.62 -24.49
N ALA A 618 -44.06 -7.74 -24.83
CA ALA A 618 -44.37 -9.04 -24.22
C ALA A 618 -43.61 -9.22 -22.91
N VAL A 619 -44.30 -9.68 -21.86
CA VAL A 619 -43.74 -9.88 -20.52
C VAL A 619 -43.82 -11.36 -20.15
N TYR A 620 -42.76 -11.88 -19.53
CA TYR A 620 -42.60 -13.27 -19.14
C TYR A 620 -42.20 -13.38 -17.67
N CYS A 621 -42.56 -14.50 -17.03
CA CYS A 621 -42.14 -14.78 -15.66
C CYS A 621 -40.68 -15.24 -15.57
N ASP A 622 -40.19 -15.93 -16.61
CA ASP A 622 -38.81 -16.43 -16.69
C ASP A 622 -38.35 -16.64 -18.14
N GLN A 623 -37.04 -16.87 -18.33
CA GLN A 623 -36.45 -17.15 -19.65
C GLN A 623 -37.01 -18.42 -20.31
N ARG A 624 -37.52 -19.37 -19.53
CA ARG A 624 -38.08 -20.61 -20.06
C ARG A 624 -39.38 -20.34 -20.80
N CYS A 625 -40.30 -19.56 -20.21
CA CYS A 625 -41.54 -19.14 -20.85
C CYS A 625 -41.29 -18.30 -22.09
N GLN A 626 -40.31 -17.38 -22.04
CA GLN A 626 -39.89 -16.60 -23.19
C GLN A 626 -39.42 -17.49 -24.35
N ARG A 627 -38.55 -18.48 -24.10
CA ARG A 627 -38.05 -19.39 -25.15
C ARG A 627 -39.15 -20.26 -25.77
N LEU A 628 -40.14 -20.67 -24.99
CA LEU A 628 -41.26 -21.47 -25.48
C LEU A 628 -42.21 -20.66 -26.37
N ASP A 629 -42.47 -19.41 -26.00
CA ASP A 629 -43.33 -18.50 -26.77
C ASP A 629 -42.62 -17.82 -27.95
N TRP A 630 -41.28 -17.76 -27.93
CA TRP A 630 -40.46 -17.00 -28.89
C TRP A 630 -40.77 -17.32 -30.35
N LYS A 631 -41.04 -18.60 -30.68
CA LYS A 631 -41.37 -18.99 -32.07
C LYS A 631 -42.66 -18.35 -32.57
N ARG A 632 -43.65 -18.16 -31.70
CA ARG A 632 -44.93 -17.52 -32.00
C ARG A 632 -44.78 -15.99 -31.93
N HIS A 633 -44.25 -15.47 -30.82
CA HIS A 633 -44.08 -14.04 -30.60
C HIS A 633 -43.23 -13.35 -31.68
N LYS A 634 -42.14 -14.00 -32.12
CA LYS A 634 -41.29 -13.48 -33.21
C LYS A 634 -42.01 -13.40 -34.56
N ALA A 635 -42.98 -14.27 -34.81
CA ALA A 635 -43.67 -14.37 -36.09
C ALA A 635 -44.85 -13.40 -36.19
N GLU A 636 -45.54 -13.12 -35.08
CA GLU A 636 -46.83 -12.41 -35.08
C GLU A 636 -46.76 -11.01 -34.45
N ASP A 637 -45.97 -10.81 -33.37
CA ASP A 637 -46.15 -9.65 -32.47
C ASP A 637 -44.89 -8.84 -32.15
N CYS A 638 -43.69 -9.29 -32.58
CA CYS A 638 -42.42 -8.65 -32.22
C CYS A 638 -42.00 -7.59 -33.26
N ILE A 639 -42.65 -6.42 -33.22
CA ILE A 639 -42.32 -5.25 -34.05
C ILE A 639 -41.32 -4.37 -33.30
N LYS A 640 -40.19 -4.05 -33.94
CA LYS A 640 -39.20 -3.06 -33.47
C LYS A 640 -39.72 -1.68 -33.91
N GLU A 641 -39.96 -0.75 -32.99
CA GLU A 641 -40.14 0.65 -33.37
C GLU A 641 -38.82 1.15 -33.99
N LYS A 642 -38.92 1.81 -35.14
CA LYS A 642 -37.81 2.58 -35.71
C LYS A 642 -37.88 3.95 -35.05
N GLU A 643 -36.79 4.35 -34.39
CA GLU A 643 -36.57 5.73 -33.97
C GLU A 643 -36.73 6.64 -35.20
N GLU A 644 -37.64 7.61 -35.11
CA GLU A 644 -37.76 8.71 -36.07
C GLU A 644 -36.59 9.67 -35.80
N GLU A 645 -35.70 9.84 -36.78
CA GLU A 645 -34.79 10.98 -36.86
C GLU A 645 -35.64 12.23 -37.08
N GLU A 646 -35.65 13.17 -36.13
CA GLU A 646 -36.19 14.52 -36.33
C GLU A 646 -35.05 15.51 -36.66
N ASP A 647 -35.39 16.40 -37.59
CA ASP A 647 -34.60 17.39 -38.34
C ASP A 647 -33.82 18.45 -37.51
#